data_AF-A0A847EA15-F1
#
_entry.id   AF-A0A847EA15-F1
#
_cell.length_a   1.000
_cell.length_b   1.000
_cell.length_c   1.000
_cell.angle_alpha   90.00
_cell.angle_beta   90.00
_cell.angle_gamma   90.00
#
_symmetry.space_group_name_H-M   'P 1'
#
loop_
_entity.id
_entity.type
_entity.pdbx_description
1 polymer ?
#
loop_
_entity_poly.entity_id
_entity_poly.type
_entity_poly.pdbx_seq_one_letter_code
_entity_poly.pdbx_strand_id
1 'polypeptide(L)'
;MKPSIYQSGRFFLFCASDEKQAAERWPSESSIIKETRQPSSFFRKLSSGYLLAVDSGVDVLCPEHSLQRLFTVARETGAGIVYPDFLTTTANGRAAHPLNDCQPGSIRDDFNFGHFFILSSNAIQAAMKKYGAPGSDPDTALYDLRLKISLDSVILHLPEFLYTASIKKQQKKKNGKSETHFHYVAKENFARQKKFEKIATQHLKRIGAYLPARTKKATQESADFPWEASIVIPVLNREKTIADALQSALCQKTNFPFNVIVVDNHSTDKTAIIIKKFSAKHPNLRHLVPKRRDLGIGGCWNEAIYSPHCGRYTVQLDSDDVYSSPKSLQTMINTLRRGKYAMAVGSYTLVDQRQREIPPGLIDHREWTSQNGHNNLLRINGMGAPRAFNTNVLRRFGFPNVSYGEDYAVALQITREFKVGRIYESLYLCRRWADNTDAGLSVERQNQNDYYKDRLRTMELRARQLINEGRPIQTASRSIQLNPVSASFTGSGNISLPALCRDLDHRQKETWPEFAAACRDLKNIKTRQLSCGRYTITLQYNPARAVSGGAAVDRESIKKRPCFLCRKNLPDAQQAILYRDDFLILCNPAPIFNRHFTIVTLRHRPQNIVSSLDRLLKLSADVGPDYIVFYNGPFCGASAPDHAHFQMIPSNVLPFLARFNKLPLTKAASSVQITAGKQFDRAVIVMESGNAAALMKQFNRFVKAARKILAKRDEPPVNVICSYAGKTWRLTIFLRRKHRPDAYFAKGKKNIFISPGAIDMAGVVITPRLSDFEHLSCSTLSAIYNEVSLNEEMLGIILKEFT
;
A
#
# COMPACT_ATOMS: atom_id res chain seq x y z
N MET A 1 -63.46 -1.87 -11.30
CA MET A 1 -62.61 -2.29 -10.16
C MET A 1 -61.29 -1.54 -10.19
N LYS A 2 -60.68 -1.22 -9.03
CA LYS A 2 -59.29 -0.74 -9.00
C LYS A 2 -58.37 -1.92 -9.37
N PRO A 3 -57.35 -1.72 -10.20
CA PRO A 3 -56.43 -2.78 -10.60
C PRO A 3 -55.67 -3.32 -9.38
N SER A 4 -55.55 -4.64 -9.27
CA SER A 4 -54.81 -5.34 -8.21
C SER A 4 -53.30 -5.39 -8.47
N ILE A 5 -52.88 -5.23 -9.74
CA ILE A 5 -51.49 -5.28 -10.18
C ILE A 5 -51.13 -3.96 -10.88
N TYR A 6 -49.98 -3.41 -10.50
CA TYR A 6 -49.43 -2.17 -11.05
C TYR A 6 -48.11 -2.43 -11.75
N GLN A 7 -47.87 -1.81 -12.90
CA GLN A 7 -46.57 -1.87 -13.57
C GLN A 7 -45.74 -0.62 -13.26
N SER A 8 -44.53 -0.80 -12.73
CA SER A 8 -43.56 0.26 -12.45
C SER A 8 -42.19 -0.12 -13.02
N GLY A 9 -41.76 0.57 -14.07
CA GLY A 9 -40.54 0.20 -14.79
C GLY A 9 -40.63 -1.23 -15.30
N ARG A 10 -39.63 -2.06 -14.98
CA ARG A 10 -39.60 -3.47 -15.40
C ARG A 10 -40.45 -4.43 -14.55
N PHE A 11 -41.06 -3.99 -13.46
CA PHE A 11 -41.71 -4.88 -12.50
C PHE A 11 -43.23 -4.70 -12.47
N PHE A 12 -43.94 -5.83 -12.37
CA PHE A 12 -45.29 -5.91 -11.84
C PHE A 12 -45.22 -5.91 -10.31
N LEU A 13 -46.06 -5.07 -9.71
CA LEU A 13 -46.13 -4.76 -8.29
C LEU A 13 -47.54 -5.03 -7.78
N PHE A 14 -47.68 -5.88 -6.77
CA PHE A 14 -48.97 -6.17 -6.13
C PHE A 14 -48.77 -6.56 -4.66
N CYS A 15 -49.81 -6.33 -3.86
CA CYS A 15 -49.76 -6.59 -2.42
C CYS A 15 -50.38 -7.95 -2.09
N ALA A 16 -49.79 -8.65 -1.12
CA ALA A 16 -50.40 -9.81 -0.49
C ALA A 16 -50.11 -9.88 1.01
N SER A 17 -51.10 -10.27 1.82
CA SER A 17 -50.95 -10.54 3.26
C SER A 17 -50.20 -11.85 3.54
N ASP A 18 -50.41 -12.84 2.67
CA ASP A 18 -49.97 -14.23 2.81
C ASP A 18 -49.78 -14.87 1.43
N GLU A 19 -49.25 -16.09 1.44
CA GLU A 19 -48.93 -16.90 0.26
C GLU A 19 -50.18 -17.25 -0.59
N LYS A 20 -51.35 -17.44 0.03
CA LYS A 20 -52.60 -17.77 -0.69
C LYS A 20 -53.08 -16.56 -1.48
N GLN A 21 -53.14 -15.40 -0.84
CA GLN A 21 -53.47 -14.14 -1.52
C GLN A 21 -52.44 -13.79 -2.61
N ALA A 22 -51.16 -14.15 -2.41
CA ALA A 22 -50.13 -13.96 -3.42
C ALA A 22 -50.35 -14.85 -4.66
N ALA A 23 -50.71 -16.12 -4.45
CA ALA A 23 -51.03 -17.05 -5.53
C ALA A 23 -52.28 -16.62 -6.32
N GLU A 24 -53.34 -16.18 -5.64
CA GLU A 24 -54.57 -15.67 -6.27
C GLU A 24 -54.34 -14.42 -7.12
N ARG A 25 -53.42 -13.56 -6.70
CA ARG A 25 -53.10 -12.28 -7.37
C ARG A 25 -51.90 -12.36 -8.31
N TRP A 26 -51.37 -13.55 -8.54
CA TRP A 26 -50.18 -13.73 -9.37
C TRP A 26 -50.44 -13.22 -10.81
N PRO A 27 -49.51 -12.47 -11.43
CA PRO A 27 -49.73 -11.95 -12.78
C PRO A 27 -49.99 -13.06 -13.81
N SER A 28 -51.07 -12.91 -14.56
CA SER A 28 -51.53 -13.82 -15.62
C SER A 28 -51.96 -13.05 -16.87
N GLU A 29 -52.19 -13.75 -18.00
CA GLU A 29 -52.66 -13.09 -19.24
C GLU A 29 -54.02 -12.39 -19.09
N SER A 30 -54.87 -12.85 -18.17
CA SER A 30 -56.18 -12.25 -17.86
C SER A 30 -56.11 -11.10 -16.85
N SER A 31 -54.93 -10.78 -16.32
CA SER A 31 -54.76 -9.76 -15.30
C SER A 31 -54.96 -8.33 -15.83
N ILE A 32 -55.78 -7.53 -15.13
CA ILE A 32 -55.91 -6.10 -15.41
C ILE A 32 -54.72 -5.35 -14.81
N ILE A 33 -53.74 -5.01 -15.65
CA ILE A 33 -52.53 -4.30 -15.26
C ILE A 33 -52.71 -2.79 -15.46
N LYS A 34 -52.31 -1.99 -14.47
CA LYS A 34 -52.25 -0.53 -14.61
C LYS A 34 -50.83 0.00 -14.49
N GLU A 35 -50.38 0.74 -15.49
CA GLU A 35 -49.12 1.48 -15.40
C GLU A 35 -49.21 2.56 -14.30
N THR A 36 -48.21 2.58 -13.40
CA THR A 36 -48.07 3.65 -12.42
C THR A 36 -47.01 4.65 -12.86
N ARG A 37 -47.45 5.86 -13.22
CA ARG A 37 -46.56 7.00 -13.49
C ARG A 37 -46.05 7.69 -12.22
N GLN A 38 -46.54 7.28 -11.05
CA GLN A 38 -46.14 7.81 -9.74
C GLN A 38 -46.08 6.67 -8.69
N PRO A 39 -45.00 5.87 -8.69
CA PRO A 39 -44.87 4.73 -7.77
C PRO A 39 -44.93 5.15 -6.30
N SER A 40 -44.47 6.35 -5.95
CA SER A 40 -44.53 6.88 -4.59
C SER A 40 -45.96 6.97 -4.03
N SER A 41 -46.93 7.35 -4.87
CA SER A 41 -48.35 7.39 -4.50
C SER A 41 -48.93 5.99 -4.28
N PHE A 42 -48.42 4.98 -5.00
CA PHE A 42 -48.77 3.58 -4.78
C PHE A 42 -48.17 3.08 -3.46
N PHE A 43 -46.89 3.35 -3.20
CA PHE A 43 -46.22 2.93 -1.96
C PHE A 43 -46.87 3.55 -0.71
N ARG A 44 -47.39 4.78 -0.77
CA ARG A 44 -48.14 5.39 0.35
C ARG A 44 -49.45 4.69 0.70
N LYS A 45 -50.02 3.93 -0.24
CA LYS A 45 -51.32 3.27 -0.11
C LYS A 45 -51.19 1.78 0.22
N LEU A 46 -49.97 1.27 0.39
CA LEU A 46 -49.74 -0.12 0.78
C LEU A 46 -50.36 -0.38 2.16
N SER A 47 -51.17 -1.43 2.24
CA SER A 47 -51.67 -1.99 3.49
C SER A 47 -50.61 -2.86 4.18
N SER A 48 -50.92 -3.40 5.36
CA SER A 48 -50.13 -4.45 6.02
C SER A 48 -49.92 -5.66 5.10
N GLY A 49 -48.78 -6.34 5.26
CA GLY A 49 -48.38 -7.51 4.46
C GLY A 49 -47.09 -7.25 3.69
N TYR A 50 -47.04 -7.75 2.46
CA TYR A 50 -45.87 -7.70 1.59
C TYR A 50 -46.21 -7.15 0.21
N LEU A 51 -45.24 -6.44 -0.36
CA LEU A 51 -45.22 -6.04 -1.76
C LEU A 51 -44.40 -7.04 -2.55
N LEU A 52 -44.98 -7.66 -3.57
CA LEU A 52 -44.31 -8.57 -4.48
C LEU A 52 -43.84 -7.79 -5.71
N ALA A 53 -42.60 -8.03 -6.14
CA ALA A 53 -42.03 -7.48 -7.35
C ALA A 53 -41.66 -8.63 -8.31
N VAL A 54 -42.41 -8.75 -9.42
CA VAL A 54 -42.22 -9.79 -10.44
C VAL A 54 -41.83 -9.14 -11.75
N ASP A 55 -40.74 -9.59 -12.37
CA ASP A 55 -40.23 -9.03 -13.61
C ASP A 55 -41.23 -9.25 -14.76
N SER A 56 -41.65 -8.15 -15.39
CA SER A 56 -42.69 -8.17 -16.43
C SER A 56 -42.24 -8.82 -17.75
N GLY A 57 -40.92 -8.88 -17.99
CA GLY A 57 -40.32 -9.41 -19.21
C GLY A 57 -40.15 -10.93 -19.22
N VAL A 58 -40.39 -11.60 -18.10
CA VAL A 58 -40.24 -13.06 -17.96
C VAL A 58 -41.50 -13.69 -17.37
N ASP A 59 -41.74 -14.94 -17.71
CA ASP A 59 -42.72 -15.77 -17.04
C ASP A 59 -42.07 -16.39 -15.81
N VAL A 60 -42.62 -16.11 -14.63
CA VAL A 60 -42.14 -16.63 -13.35
C VAL A 60 -43.14 -17.66 -12.83
N LEU A 61 -42.69 -18.91 -12.74
CA LEU A 61 -43.42 -20.01 -12.13
C LEU A 61 -42.89 -20.23 -10.71
N CYS A 62 -43.67 -19.82 -9.71
CA CYS A 62 -43.38 -20.01 -8.30
C CYS A 62 -44.46 -20.90 -7.66
N PRO A 63 -44.13 -22.15 -7.26
CA PRO A 63 -45.07 -23.04 -6.59
C PRO A 63 -45.56 -22.47 -5.25
N GLU A 64 -46.75 -22.89 -4.81
CA GLU A 64 -47.35 -22.41 -3.55
C GLU A 64 -46.47 -22.68 -2.32
N HIS A 65 -45.82 -23.84 -2.23
CA HIS A 65 -44.88 -24.16 -1.14
C HIS A 65 -43.65 -23.23 -1.14
N SER A 66 -43.19 -22.78 -2.30
CA SER A 66 -42.10 -21.81 -2.43
C SER A 66 -42.53 -20.42 -1.96
N LEU A 67 -43.76 -20.01 -2.27
CA LEU A 67 -44.35 -18.79 -1.72
C LEU A 67 -44.48 -18.89 -0.20
N GLN A 68 -45.01 -20.00 0.32
CA GLN A 68 -45.10 -20.25 1.76
C GLN A 68 -43.72 -20.13 2.44
N ARG A 69 -42.67 -20.70 1.85
CA ARG A 69 -41.29 -20.59 2.34
C ARG A 69 -40.83 -19.13 2.41
N LEU A 70 -41.01 -18.36 1.34
CA LEU A 70 -40.63 -16.93 1.29
C LEU A 70 -41.37 -16.08 2.32
N PHE A 71 -42.69 -16.25 2.43
CA PHE A 71 -43.53 -15.51 3.38
C PHE A 71 -43.23 -15.88 4.84
N THR A 72 -42.96 -17.16 5.11
CA THR A 72 -42.56 -17.63 6.44
C THR A 72 -41.24 -16.97 6.86
N VAL A 73 -40.22 -17.04 6.00
CA VAL A 73 -38.92 -16.41 6.27
C VAL A 73 -39.08 -14.91 6.47
N ALA A 74 -39.83 -14.21 5.61
CA ALA A 74 -40.04 -12.77 5.75
C ALA A 74 -40.72 -12.40 7.08
N ARG A 75 -41.69 -13.21 7.53
CA ARG A 75 -42.43 -13.00 8.77
C ARG A 75 -41.57 -13.27 10.00
N GLU A 76 -40.87 -14.40 10.03
CA GLU A 76 -40.07 -14.85 11.18
C GLU A 76 -38.80 -14.02 11.39
N THR A 77 -38.19 -13.55 10.29
CA THR A 77 -36.96 -12.74 10.35
C THR A 77 -37.21 -11.25 10.43
N GLY A 78 -38.42 -10.79 10.08
CA GLY A 78 -38.73 -9.37 9.93
C GLY A 78 -37.93 -8.67 8.82
N ALA A 79 -37.40 -9.43 7.84
CA ALA A 79 -36.59 -8.88 6.76
C ALA A 79 -37.36 -7.83 5.94
N GLY A 80 -36.67 -6.77 5.55
CA GLY A 80 -37.22 -5.72 4.70
C GLY A 80 -37.40 -6.17 3.25
N ILE A 81 -36.50 -7.04 2.77
CA ILE A 81 -36.53 -7.66 1.44
C ILE A 81 -36.11 -9.12 1.58
N VAL A 82 -36.82 -10.03 0.92
CA VAL A 82 -36.44 -11.45 0.79
C VAL A 82 -36.40 -11.83 -0.69
N TYR A 83 -35.34 -12.50 -1.11
CA TYR A 83 -35.16 -12.96 -2.49
C TYR A 83 -34.46 -14.33 -2.53
N PRO A 84 -34.93 -15.26 -3.37
CA PRO A 84 -34.31 -16.58 -3.49
C PRO A 84 -33.50 -16.76 -4.77
N ASP A 85 -32.68 -17.81 -4.80
CA ASP A 85 -32.12 -18.35 -6.03
C ASP A 85 -33.21 -18.86 -6.99
N PHE A 86 -32.88 -19.01 -8.27
CA PHE A 86 -33.85 -19.43 -9.27
C PHE A 86 -33.28 -20.32 -10.38
N LEU A 87 -34.18 -21.01 -11.07
CA LEU A 87 -33.85 -21.78 -12.27
C LEU A 87 -34.30 -21.01 -13.51
N THR A 88 -33.59 -21.16 -14.63
CA THR A 88 -34.09 -20.74 -15.94
C THR A 88 -34.40 -21.92 -16.83
N THR A 89 -35.46 -21.80 -17.65
CA THR A 89 -35.76 -22.80 -18.69
C THR A 89 -34.93 -22.51 -19.94
N THR A 90 -34.13 -23.47 -20.36
CA THR A 90 -33.29 -23.43 -21.57
C THR A 90 -33.74 -24.52 -22.56
N ALA A 91 -33.23 -24.46 -23.80
CA ALA A 91 -33.48 -25.51 -24.80
C ALA A 91 -32.99 -26.91 -24.35
N ASN A 92 -32.03 -26.97 -23.42
CA ASN A 92 -31.38 -28.19 -22.96
C ASN A 92 -31.82 -28.60 -21.53
N GLY A 93 -32.90 -28.03 -20.99
CA GLY A 93 -33.37 -28.28 -19.63
C GLY A 93 -33.32 -27.05 -18.72
N ARG A 94 -33.17 -27.23 -17.41
CA ARG A 94 -33.11 -26.13 -16.44
C ARG A 94 -31.67 -25.76 -16.09
N ALA A 95 -31.37 -24.46 -15.98
CA ALA A 95 -30.07 -23.96 -15.54
C ALA A 95 -30.20 -23.24 -14.18
N ALA A 96 -29.25 -23.49 -13.28
CA ALA A 96 -29.22 -22.88 -11.96
C ALA A 96 -28.69 -21.43 -12.03
N HIS A 97 -29.35 -20.53 -11.31
CA HIS A 97 -28.92 -19.15 -11.11
C HIS A 97 -28.84 -18.83 -9.62
N PRO A 98 -27.71 -19.15 -8.96
CA PRO A 98 -27.44 -18.64 -7.63
C PRO A 98 -27.34 -17.11 -7.66
N LEU A 99 -27.61 -16.45 -6.54
CA LEU A 99 -27.51 -15.00 -6.34
C LEU A 99 -26.51 -14.66 -5.23
N ASN A 100 -26.15 -13.38 -5.15
CA ASN A 100 -25.24 -12.88 -4.12
C ASN A 100 -25.99 -12.30 -2.94
N ASP A 101 -25.41 -12.43 -1.75
CA ASP A 101 -25.86 -11.69 -0.56
C ASP A 101 -25.70 -10.17 -0.75
N CYS A 102 -26.69 -9.42 -0.30
CA CYS A 102 -26.62 -7.97 -0.27
C CYS A 102 -25.74 -7.51 0.90
N GLN A 103 -24.80 -6.61 0.62
CA GLN A 103 -23.88 -6.06 1.61
C GLN A 103 -23.84 -4.53 1.53
N PRO A 104 -23.22 -3.80 2.48
CA PRO A 104 -23.25 -2.34 2.47
C PRO A 104 -22.75 -1.70 1.16
N GLY A 105 -21.79 -2.35 0.50
CA GLY A 105 -21.24 -1.91 -0.80
C GLY A 105 -22.09 -2.29 -2.02
N SER A 106 -23.18 -3.04 -1.88
CA SER A 106 -24.09 -3.44 -2.96
C SER A 106 -24.98 -2.29 -3.43
N ILE A 107 -24.41 -1.10 -3.60
CA ILE A 107 -25.13 0.13 -3.90
C ILE A 107 -25.45 0.30 -5.39
N ARG A 108 -24.85 -0.52 -6.25
CA ARG A 108 -25.01 -0.48 -7.71
C ARG A 108 -26.48 -0.65 -8.13
N ASP A 109 -26.91 0.08 -9.15
CA ASP A 109 -28.31 0.02 -9.61
C ASP A 109 -28.67 -1.29 -10.33
N ASP A 110 -27.66 -2.07 -10.72
CA ASP A 110 -27.77 -3.37 -11.36
C ASP A 110 -27.57 -4.55 -10.38
N PHE A 111 -27.71 -4.36 -9.07
CA PHE A 111 -27.72 -5.48 -8.11
C PHE A 111 -28.84 -6.45 -8.42
N ASN A 112 -28.49 -7.73 -8.58
CA ASN A 112 -29.42 -8.75 -9.04
C ASN A 112 -30.17 -9.42 -7.87
N PHE A 113 -31.45 -9.10 -7.73
CA PHE A 113 -32.39 -9.79 -6.82
C PHE A 113 -33.14 -10.95 -7.50
N GLY A 114 -32.75 -11.32 -8.72
CA GLY A 114 -33.53 -12.22 -9.56
C GLY A 114 -34.72 -11.53 -10.24
N HIS A 115 -35.65 -12.34 -10.71
CA HIS A 115 -36.87 -11.94 -11.40
C HIS A 115 -38.08 -11.87 -10.46
N PHE A 116 -37.94 -12.30 -9.21
CA PHE A 116 -38.98 -12.23 -8.20
C PHE A 116 -38.39 -12.04 -6.79
N PHE A 117 -38.91 -11.06 -6.07
CA PHE A 117 -38.59 -10.83 -4.66
C PHE A 117 -39.77 -10.16 -3.93
N ILE A 118 -39.76 -10.24 -2.60
CA ILE A 118 -40.80 -9.64 -1.75
C ILE A 118 -40.20 -8.56 -0.84
N LEU A 119 -40.98 -7.52 -0.60
CA LEU A 119 -40.63 -6.40 0.29
C LEU A 119 -41.67 -6.27 1.39
N SER A 120 -41.23 -6.05 2.63
CA SER A 120 -42.13 -5.78 3.75
C SER A 120 -42.80 -4.41 3.58
N SER A 121 -44.14 -4.37 3.58
CA SER A 121 -44.88 -3.10 3.56
C SER A 121 -44.52 -2.22 4.76
N ASN A 122 -44.28 -2.82 5.93
CA ASN A 122 -43.85 -2.09 7.13
C ASN A 122 -42.47 -1.45 6.95
N ALA A 123 -41.51 -2.18 6.36
CA ALA A 123 -40.18 -1.64 6.07
C ALA A 123 -40.26 -0.50 5.04
N ILE A 124 -41.11 -0.64 4.01
CA ILE A 124 -41.37 0.42 3.03
C ILE A 124 -41.91 1.69 3.73
N GLN A 125 -42.95 1.56 4.54
CA GLN A 125 -43.54 2.71 5.24
C GLN A 125 -42.56 3.36 6.21
N ALA A 126 -41.82 2.55 6.99
CA ALA A 126 -40.81 3.04 7.92
C ALA A 126 -39.70 3.81 7.18
N ALA A 127 -39.18 3.25 6.09
CA ALA A 127 -38.17 3.87 5.25
C ALA A 127 -38.66 5.18 4.62
N MET A 128 -39.91 5.21 4.14
CA MET A 128 -40.51 6.42 3.56
C MET A 128 -40.78 7.50 4.61
N LYS A 129 -41.19 7.12 5.82
CA LYS A 129 -41.40 8.03 6.94
C LYS A 129 -40.09 8.67 7.40
N LYS A 130 -39.02 7.87 7.49
CA LYS A 130 -37.71 8.32 8.00
C LYS A 130 -36.86 9.04 6.95
N TYR A 131 -36.86 8.59 5.70
CA TYR A 131 -35.97 9.08 4.64
C TYR A 131 -36.69 9.77 3.46
N GLY A 132 -38.00 9.93 3.56
CA GLY A 132 -38.86 10.50 2.51
C GLY A 132 -39.28 9.48 1.45
N ALA A 133 -40.36 9.80 0.73
CA ALA A 133 -40.87 8.98 -0.36
C ALA A 133 -39.86 8.90 -1.53
N PRO A 134 -39.83 7.79 -2.30
CA PRO A 134 -39.05 7.73 -3.53
C PRO A 134 -39.58 8.72 -4.58
N GLY A 135 -38.75 9.04 -5.57
CA GLY A 135 -39.15 9.89 -6.70
C GLY A 135 -40.33 9.32 -7.50
N SER A 136 -40.95 10.16 -8.33
CA SER A 136 -42.07 9.76 -9.19
C SER A 136 -41.66 8.92 -10.41
N ASP A 137 -40.37 8.79 -10.70
CA ASP A 137 -39.87 8.07 -11.87
C ASP A 137 -39.94 6.53 -11.66
N PRO A 138 -40.76 5.80 -12.44
CA PRO A 138 -40.94 4.35 -12.33
C PRO A 138 -39.66 3.53 -12.46
N ASP A 139 -38.66 4.01 -13.20
CA ASP A 139 -37.42 3.27 -13.46
C ASP A 139 -36.44 3.33 -12.28
N THR A 140 -36.59 4.33 -11.40
CA THR A 140 -35.62 4.60 -10.33
C THR A 140 -36.22 4.46 -8.93
N ALA A 141 -37.55 4.44 -8.80
CA ALA A 141 -38.24 4.45 -7.52
C ALA A 141 -37.89 3.23 -6.64
N LEU A 142 -37.86 2.02 -7.23
CA LEU A 142 -37.47 0.80 -6.49
C LEU A 142 -36.01 0.83 -6.06
N TYR A 143 -35.12 1.45 -6.85
CA TYR A 143 -33.71 1.60 -6.49
C TYR A 143 -33.51 2.54 -5.29
N ASP A 144 -34.16 3.72 -5.28
CA ASP A 144 -34.13 4.60 -4.09
C ASP A 144 -34.77 3.93 -2.87
N LEU A 145 -35.89 3.22 -3.08
CA LEU A 145 -36.59 2.53 -2.00
C LEU A 145 -35.74 1.41 -1.38
N ARG A 146 -35.10 0.56 -2.19
CA ARG A 146 -34.24 -0.52 -1.65
C ARG A 146 -33.07 0.04 -0.83
N LEU A 147 -32.47 1.14 -1.28
CA LEU A 147 -31.35 1.79 -0.59
C LEU A 147 -31.77 2.48 0.71
N LYS A 148 -33.06 2.82 0.87
CA LYS A 148 -33.62 3.33 2.13
C LYS A 148 -33.92 2.18 3.09
N ILE A 149 -34.52 1.10 2.58
CA ILE A 149 -34.84 -0.10 3.37
C ILE A 149 -33.56 -0.72 3.94
N SER A 150 -32.48 -0.80 3.13
CA SER A 150 -31.21 -1.38 3.55
C SER A 150 -30.51 -0.65 4.72
N LEU A 151 -30.99 0.53 5.12
CA LEU A 151 -30.42 1.29 6.23
C LEU A 151 -30.91 0.80 7.60
N ASP A 152 -32.16 0.31 7.67
CA ASP A 152 -32.82 -0.05 8.94
C ASP A 152 -33.41 -1.47 8.93
N SER A 153 -33.32 -2.18 7.82
CA SER A 153 -33.89 -3.52 7.68
C SER A 153 -32.91 -4.45 6.99
N VAL A 154 -32.89 -5.70 7.45
CA VAL A 154 -32.11 -6.76 6.82
C VAL A 154 -32.67 -7.04 5.42
N ILE A 155 -31.78 -7.19 4.46
CA ILE A 155 -32.10 -7.75 3.15
C ILE A 155 -31.57 -9.19 3.18
N LEU A 156 -32.48 -10.15 3.03
CA LEU A 156 -32.19 -11.56 3.25
C LEU A 156 -32.24 -12.32 1.92
N HIS A 157 -31.14 -12.98 1.63
CA HIS A 157 -30.99 -13.90 0.51
C HIS A 157 -31.28 -15.33 1.00
N LEU A 158 -32.10 -16.07 0.25
CA LEU A 158 -32.32 -17.49 0.46
C LEU A 158 -31.61 -18.28 -0.64
N PRO A 159 -30.52 -19.01 -0.34
CA PRO A 159 -29.78 -19.82 -1.31
C PRO A 159 -30.54 -21.13 -1.63
N GLU A 160 -31.82 -21.00 -1.99
CA GLU A 160 -32.77 -22.05 -2.28
C GLU A 160 -33.41 -21.76 -3.65
N PHE A 161 -33.44 -22.72 -4.57
CA PHE A 161 -34.01 -22.54 -5.91
C PHE A 161 -35.54 -22.60 -5.87
N LEU A 162 -36.19 -21.48 -5.54
CA LEU A 162 -37.63 -21.46 -5.21
C LEU A 162 -38.57 -21.16 -6.38
N TYR A 163 -38.06 -20.70 -7.53
CA TYR A 163 -38.90 -20.48 -8.72
C TYR A 163 -38.16 -20.76 -10.02
N THR A 164 -38.91 -20.92 -11.11
CA THR A 164 -38.38 -21.04 -12.47
C THR A 164 -38.77 -19.82 -13.31
N ALA A 165 -37.82 -19.24 -14.05
CA ALA A 165 -38.05 -18.13 -14.97
C ALA A 165 -37.87 -18.58 -16.43
N SER A 166 -38.74 -18.12 -17.32
CA SER A 166 -38.61 -18.31 -18.77
C SER A 166 -38.83 -17.01 -19.53
N ILE A 167 -38.00 -16.75 -20.54
CA ILE A 167 -38.12 -15.54 -21.38
C ILE A 167 -39.38 -15.66 -22.25
N LYS A 168 -40.24 -14.64 -22.21
CA LYS A 168 -41.44 -14.56 -23.06
C LYS A 168 -41.03 -14.55 -24.54
N LYS A 169 -41.63 -15.43 -25.37
CA LYS A 169 -41.28 -15.63 -26.79
C LYS A 169 -41.39 -14.38 -27.69
N GLN A 170 -41.93 -13.24 -27.23
CA GLN A 170 -42.29 -12.10 -28.08
C GLN A 170 -41.35 -10.87 -28.07
N GLN A 171 -40.17 -10.91 -27.44
CA GLN A 171 -39.21 -9.78 -27.59
C GLN A 171 -37.82 -10.22 -28.03
N LYS A 172 -37.70 -10.77 -29.24
CA LYS A 172 -36.48 -10.55 -30.04
C LYS A 172 -36.52 -9.14 -30.61
N LYS A 173 -36.22 -8.12 -29.79
CA LYS A 173 -35.70 -6.87 -30.38
C LYS A 173 -34.37 -7.22 -31.05
N LYS A 174 -34.25 -6.88 -32.35
CA LYS A 174 -32.99 -6.90 -33.12
C LYS A 174 -32.01 -5.87 -32.52
N ASN A 175 -31.50 -6.12 -31.33
CA ASN A 175 -30.24 -5.51 -30.92
C ASN A 175 -29.24 -6.66 -30.88
N GLY A 176 -28.21 -6.57 -31.72
CA GLY A 176 -27.09 -7.51 -31.68
C GLY A 176 -26.61 -7.66 -30.23
N LYS A 177 -26.12 -8.84 -29.87
CA LYS A 177 -25.57 -9.18 -28.55
C LYS A 177 -24.60 -8.07 -28.07
N SER A 178 -25.12 -7.04 -27.42
CA SER A 178 -24.32 -6.00 -26.79
C SER A 178 -24.13 -6.45 -25.37
N GLU A 179 -22.89 -6.45 -24.88
CA GLU A 179 -22.59 -6.78 -23.49
C GLU A 179 -23.44 -5.87 -22.58
N THR A 180 -24.27 -6.47 -21.73
CA THR A 180 -25.16 -5.76 -20.79
C THR A 180 -24.38 -4.84 -19.86
N HIS A 181 -23.09 -5.15 -19.64
CA HIS A 181 -22.16 -4.35 -18.86
C HIS A 181 -21.98 -2.91 -19.38
N PHE A 182 -22.15 -2.63 -20.68
CA PHE A 182 -21.93 -1.30 -21.26
C PHE A 182 -23.21 -0.53 -21.57
N HIS A 183 -24.37 -1.10 -21.25
CA HIS A 183 -25.66 -0.47 -21.56
C HIS A 183 -25.81 0.90 -20.89
N TYR A 184 -25.10 1.16 -19.79
CA TYR A 184 -25.11 2.45 -19.10
C TYR A 184 -24.32 3.58 -19.81
N VAL A 185 -23.36 3.25 -20.69
CA VAL A 185 -22.47 4.23 -21.34
C VAL A 185 -23.06 4.78 -22.65
N ALA A 186 -24.11 4.15 -23.19
CA ALA A 186 -24.78 4.61 -24.39
C ALA A 186 -25.33 6.06 -24.22
N LYS A 187 -25.11 6.93 -25.21
CA LYS A 187 -25.55 8.34 -25.20
C LYS A 187 -27.04 8.50 -24.85
N GLU A 188 -27.87 7.58 -25.34
CA GLU A 188 -29.32 7.53 -25.11
C GLU A 188 -29.71 7.34 -23.63
N ASN A 189 -28.79 6.80 -22.81
CA ASN A 189 -29.01 6.53 -21.39
C ASN A 189 -28.44 7.59 -20.45
N PHE A 190 -27.81 8.68 -20.95
CA PHE A 190 -27.16 9.68 -20.10
C PHE A 190 -28.11 10.37 -19.11
N ALA A 191 -29.33 10.73 -19.56
CA ALA A 191 -30.34 11.33 -18.69
C ALA A 191 -30.80 10.36 -17.59
N ARG A 192 -30.93 9.07 -17.93
CA ARG A 192 -31.24 8.00 -16.98
C ARG A 192 -30.11 7.83 -15.96
N GLN A 193 -28.85 7.79 -16.41
CA GLN A 193 -27.67 7.67 -15.54
C GLN A 193 -27.57 8.78 -14.51
N LYS A 194 -27.86 10.03 -14.89
CA LYS A 194 -27.89 11.16 -13.95
C LYS A 194 -28.92 10.99 -12.84
N LYS A 195 -30.07 10.36 -13.11
CA LYS A 195 -31.10 10.09 -12.09
C LYS A 195 -30.60 9.06 -11.07
N PHE A 196 -30.01 7.96 -11.53
CA PHE A 196 -29.41 6.95 -10.65
C PHE A 196 -28.22 7.49 -9.84
N GLU A 197 -27.35 8.28 -10.46
CA GLU A 197 -26.25 8.98 -9.78
C GLU A 197 -26.77 9.88 -8.65
N LYS A 198 -27.85 10.64 -8.89
CA LYS A 198 -28.46 11.51 -7.88
C LYS A 198 -28.93 10.69 -6.67
N ILE A 199 -29.59 9.55 -6.89
CA ILE A 199 -30.07 8.67 -5.81
C ILE A 199 -28.89 8.08 -5.03
N ALA A 200 -27.90 7.52 -5.71
CA ALA A 200 -26.70 6.97 -5.06
C ALA A 200 -25.96 8.05 -4.25
N THR A 201 -25.84 9.26 -4.78
CA THR A 201 -25.21 10.39 -4.08
C THR A 201 -25.96 10.76 -2.80
N GLN A 202 -27.30 10.75 -2.83
CA GLN A 202 -28.09 11.01 -1.63
C GLN A 202 -27.95 9.86 -0.61
N HIS A 203 -27.91 8.61 -1.07
CA HIS A 203 -27.63 7.49 -0.19
C HIS A 203 -26.25 7.62 0.49
N LEU A 204 -25.19 7.94 -0.25
CA LEU A 204 -23.85 8.20 0.29
C LEU A 204 -23.84 9.31 1.35
N LYS A 205 -24.64 10.37 1.16
CA LYS A 205 -24.81 11.43 2.16
C LYS A 205 -25.48 10.91 3.43
N ARG A 206 -26.55 10.13 3.29
CA ARG A 206 -27.27 9.55 4.45
C ARG A 206 -26.39 8.64 5.29
N ILE A 207 -25.51 7.85 4.67
CA ILE A 207 -24.60 6.93 5.37
C ILE A 207 -23.27 7.56 5.78
N GLY A 208 -23.10 8.88 5.62
CA GLY A 208 -21.86 9.58 5.97
C GLY A 208 -20.64 9.22 5.11
N ALA A 209 -20.83 8.64 3.93
CA ALA A 209 -19.74 8.21 3.02
C ALA A 209 -19.54 9.16 1.81
N TYR A 210 -20.33 10.23 1.71
CA TYR A 210 -20.17 11.23 0.64
C TYR A 210 -18.85 11.98 0.79
N LEU A 211 -18.12 12.17 -0.32
CA LEU A 211 -16.94 13.04 -0.36
C LEU A 211 -17.20 14.26 -1.25
N PRO A 212 -16.70 15.46 -0.87
CA PRO A 212 -16.74 16.62 -1.76
C PRO A 212 -15.80 16.42 -2.96
N ALA A 213 -15.88 17.31 -3.96
CA ALA A 213 -15.00 17.27 -5.13
C ALA A 213 -13.51 17.18 -4.73
N ARG A 214 -12.72 16.40 -5.49
CA ARG A 214 -11.30 16.18 -5.19
C ARG A 214 -10.42 17.23 -5.85
N THR A 215 -9.58 17.87 -5.04
CA THR A 215 -8.69 18.97 -5.46
C THR A 215 -7.21 18.61 -5.37
N LYS A 216 -6.85 17.59 -4.58
CA LYS A 216 -5.46 17.16 -4.36
C LYS A 216 -4.84 16.70 -5.68
N LYS A 217 -3.64 17.21 -5.96
CA LYS A 217 -2.81 16.86 -7.11
C LYS A 217 -1.69 15.93 -6.67
N ALA A 218 -1.15 15.14 -7.60
CA ALA A 218 0.06 14.38 -7.36
C ALA A 218 1.25 15.35 -7.21
N THR A 219 2.06 15.15 -6.17
CA THR A 219 3.30 15.92 -5.95
C THR A 219 4.35 15.52 -6.97
N GLN A 220 5.18 16.48 -7.40
CA GLN A 220 6.38 16.20 -8.18
C GLN A 220 7.50 15.80 -7.20
N GLU A 221 7.52 14.54 -6.77
CA GLU A 221 8.69 14.01 -6.08
C GLU A 221 9.81 13.73 -7.10
N SER A 222 11.03 14.19 -6.81
CA SER A 222 12.24 13.93 -7.58
C SER A 222 12.72 12.50 -7.30
N ALA A 223 12.06 11.53 -7.92
CA ALA A 223 12.59 10.17 -7.98
C ALA A 223 13.36 10.00 -9.28
N ASP A 224 14.58 9.46 -9.20
CA ASP A 224 15.38 9.06 -10.36
C ASP A 224 14.75 7.83 -11.00
N PHE A 225 13.79 8.06 -11.89
CA PHE A 225 13.23 7.02 -12.74
C PHE A 225 14.09 6.87 -14.00
N PRO A 226 14.50 5.65 -14.37
CA PRO A 226 15.29 5.43 -15.59
C PRO A 226 14.48 5.70 -16.89
N TRP A 227 13.15 5.72 -16.78
CA TRP A 227 12.22 5.98 -17.87
C TRP A 227 11.17 7.00 -17.44
N GLU A 228 10.72 7.83 -18.36
CA GLU A 228 9.61 8.74 -18.05
C GLU A 228 8.28 7.97 -17.99
N ALA A 229 8.10 6.99 -18.85
CA ALA A 229 6.91 6.14 -18.86
C ALA A 229 7.25 4.66 -19.06
N SER A 230 6.44 3.79 -18.48
CA SER A 230 6.41 2.35 -18.76
C SER A 230 5.02 1.94 -19.23
N ILE A 231 4.93 1.32 -20.40
CA ILE A 231 3.74 0.56 -20.78
C ILE A 231 3.85 -0.80 -20.09
N VAL A 232 2.82 -1.19 -19.34
CA VAL A 232 2.79 -2.44 -18.57
C VAL A 232 1.79 -3.40 -19.20
N ILE A 233 2.26 -4.61 -19.51
CA ILE A 233 1.48 -5.69 -20.15
C ILE A 233 1.57 -6.96 -19.31
N PRO A 234 0.61 -7.20 -18.39
CA PRO A 234 0.41 -8.52 -17.80
C PRO A 234 -0.02 -9.51 -18.89
N VAL A 235 0.58 -10.70 -18.93
CA VAL A 235 0.23 -11.71 -19.95
C VAL A 235 0.25 -13.13 -19.39
N LEU A 236 -0.72 -13.93 -19.83
CA LEU A 236 -0.78 -15.38 -19.62
C LEU A 236 -1.49 -16.02 -20.83
N ASN A 237 -0.78 -16.85 -21.58
CA ASN A 237 -1.32 -17.62 -22.71
C ASN A 237 -2.09 -16.76 -23.73
N ARG A 238 -1.36 -15.92 -24.48
CA ARG A 238 -1.87 -14.94 -25.45
C ARG A 238 -1.12 -14.98 -26.77
N GLU A 239 -0.74 -16.17 -27.24
CA GLU A 239 0.07 -16.31 -28.46
C GLU A 239 -0.57 -15.67 -29.70
N LYS A 240 -1.91 -15.61 -29.74
CA LYS A 240 -2.70 -15.06 -30.85
C LYS A 240 -2.72 -13.53 -30.90
N THR A 241 -2.47 -12.85 -29.78
CA THR A 241 -2.73 -11.41 -29.67
C THR A 241 -1.55 -10.58 -29.19
N ILE A 242 -0.61 -11.21 -28.47
CA ILE A 242 0.52 -10.50 -27.84
C ILE A 242 1.41 -9.77 -28.86
N ALA A 243 1.56 -10.32 -30.07
CA ALA A 243 2.36 -9.68 -31.13
C ALA A 243 1.80 -8.30 -31.51
N ASP A 244 0.48 -8.18 -31.70
CA ASP A 244 -0.17 -6.90 -32.03
C ASP A 244 -0.07 -5.90 -30.87
N ALA A 245 -0.26 -6.38 -29.63
CA ALA A 245 -0.15 -5.56 -28.44
C ALA A 245 1.27 -4.95 -28.35
N LEU A 246 2.31 -5.77 -28.48
CA LEU A 246 3.71 -5.34 -28.49
C LEU A 246 4.01 -4.37 -29.64
N GLN A 247 3.53 -4.66 -30.85
CA GLN A 247 3.72 -3.79 -31.99
C GLN A 247 3.09 -2.41 -31.74
N SER A 248 1.88 -2.36 -31.20
CA SER A 248 1.17 -1.10 -30.88
C SER A 248 1.85 -0.30 -29.76
N ALA A 249 2.48 -0.98 -28.79
CA ALA A 249 3.22 -0.36 -27.70
C ALA A 249 4.58 0.20 -28.17
N LEU A 250 5.30 -0.55 -28.99
CA LEU A 250 6.64 -0.20 -29.45
C LEU A 250 6.64 0.88 -30.53
N CYS A 251 5.54 1.03 -31.29
CA CYS A 251 5.41 2.06 -32.32
C CYS A 251 4.97 3.44 -31.78
N GLN A 252 4.79 3.59 -30.46
CA GLN A 252 4.41 4.87 -29.87
C GLN A 252 5.46 5.95 -30.11
N LYS A 253 5.00 7.16 -30.47
CA LYS A 253 5.82 8.34 -30.75
C LYS A 253 5.66 9.35 -29.62
N THR A 254 6.73 9.55 -28.86
CA THR A 254 6.74 10.44 -27.69
C THR A 254 7.92 11.40 -27.69
N ASN A 255 7.78 12.54 -27.01
CA ASN A 255 8.87 13.49 -26.74
C ASN A 255 9.65 13.19 -25.44
N PHE A 256 9.50 11.98 -24.90
CA PHE A 256 10.15 11.50 -23.70
C PHE A 256 10.50 10.01 -23.84
N PRO A 257 11.54 9.51 -23.13
CA PRO A 257 11.91 8.11 -23.19
C PRO A 257 10.88 7.22 -22.47
N PHE A 258 10.55 6.07 -23.07
CA PHE A 258 9.68 5.07 -22.46
C PHE A 258 10.16 3.64 -22.73
N ASN A 259 9.74 2.71 -21.88
CA ASN A 259 9.92 1.28 -22.08
C ASN A 259 8.58 0.53 -22.06
N VAL A 260 8.64 -0.73 -22.47
CA VAL A 260 7.54 -1.69 -22.38
C VAL A 260 7.97 -2.79 -21.41
N ILE A 261 7.17 -3.03 -20.37
CA ILE A 261 7.38 -4.09 -19.39
C ILE A 261 6.28 -5.13 -19.59
N VAL A 262 6.68 -6.31 -20.06
CA VAL A 262 5.80 -7.46 -20.21
C VAL A 262 6.00 -8.37 -19.02
N VAL A 263 4.96 -8.61 -18.23
CA VAL A 263 5.01 -9.53 -17.09
C VAL A 263 4.30 -10.81 -17.47
N ASP A 264 5.10 -11.80 -17.86
CA ASP A 264 4.66 -13.12 -18.31
C ASP A 264 4.49 -14.05 -17.11
N ASN A 265 3.23 -14.36 -16.81
CA ASN A 265 2.84 -15.16 -15.66
C ASN A 265 2.96 -16.66 -15.94
N HIS A 266 4.12 -17.09 -16.45
CA HIS A 266 4.43 -18.48 -16.79
C HIS A 266 3.56 -19.03 -17.94
N SER A 267 3.47 -18.31 -19.05
CA SER A 267 2.77 -18.80 -20.24
C SER A 267 3.33 -20.15 -20.73
N THR A 268 2.43 -21.06 -21.06
CA THR A 268 2.72 -22.43 -21.52
C THR A 268 2.56 -22.60 -23.03
N ASP A 269 1.96 -21.61 -23.71
CA ASP A 269 1.84 -21.55 -25.16
C ASP A 269 3.06 -20.83 -25.81
N LYS A 270 2.96 -20.43 -27.09
CA LYS A 270 4.06 -19.74 -27.79
C LYS A 270 4.27 -18.29 -27.35
N THR A 271 3.51 -17.76 -26.38
CA THR A 271 3.59 -16.37 -25.92
C THR A 271 5.00 -15.97 -25.50
N ALA A 272 5.64 -16.75 -24.64
CA ALA A 272 6.99 -16.46 -24.15
C ALA A 272 8.02 -16.41 -25.29
N ILE A 273 7.86 -17.27 -26.31
CA ILE A 273 8.73 -17.31 -27.49
C ILE A 273 8.56 -16.04 -28.32
N ILE A 274 7.31 -15.59 -28.52
CA ILE A 274 7.01 -14.36 -29.25
C ILE A 274 7.61 -13.15 -28.52
N ILE A 275 7.40 -13.03 -27.20
CA ILE A 275 7.95 -11.93 -26.40
C ILE A 275 9.47 -11.89 -26.48
N LYS A 276 10.16 -13.04 -26.35
CA LYS A 276 11.63 -13.13 -26.48
C LYS A 276 12.12 -12.64 -27.84
N LYS A 277 11.44 -12.99 -28.94
CA LYS A 277 11.78 -12.51 -30.29
C LYS A 277 11.69 -10.98 -30.40
N PHE A 278 10.67 -10.37 -29.80
CA PHE A 278 10.54 -8.91 -29.75
C PHE A 278 11.61 -8.29 -28.84
N SER A 279 11.85 -8.85 -27.65
CA SER A 279 12.85 -8.35 -26.70
C SER A 279 14.26 -8.34 -27.26
N ALA A 280 14.60 -9.31 -28.13
CA ALA A 280 15.89 -9.36 -28.81
C ALA A 280 16.08 -8.22 -29.83
N LYS A 281 14.99 -7.73 -30.42
CA LYS A 281 15.02 -6.64 -31.42
C LYS A 281 14.84 -5.25 -30.80
N HIS A 282 14.24 -5.17 -29.61
CA HIS A 282 13.85 -3.91 -28.98
C HIS A 282 14.44 -3.78 -27.56
N PRO A 283 15.53 -3.03 -27.35
CA PRO A 283 16.22 -2.94 -26.06
C PRO A 283 15.41 -2.22 -24.97
N ASN A 284 14.38 -1.48 -25.36
CA ASN A 284 13.41 -0.85 -24.47
C ASN A 284 12.21 -1.77 -24.11
N LEU A 285 12.21 -3.04 -24.54
CA LEU A 285 11.26 -4.05 -24.08
C LEU A 285 11.90 -4.92 -22.99
N ARG A 286 11.18 -5.10 -21.88
CA ARG A 286 11.60 -5.93 -20.75
C ARG A 286 10.61 -7.08 -20.57
N HIS A 287 11.06 -8.30 -20.81
CA HIS A 287 10.33 -9.52 -20.49
C HIS A 287 10.66 -9.92 -19.04
N LEU A 288 9.68 -9.78 -18.15
CA LEU A 288 9.76 -10.20 -16.76
C LEU A 288 8.96 -11.48 -16.58
N VAL A 289 9.60 -12.52 -16.06
CA VAL A 289 8.94 -13.75 -15.61
C VAL A 289 9.07 -13.79 -14.09
N PRO A 290 7.99 -13.58 -13.33
CA PRO A 290 8.05 -13.57 -11.87
C PRO A 290 8.52 -14.91 -11.31
N LYS A 291 9.28 -14.90 -10.21
CA LYS A 291 9.70 -16.15 -9.54
C LYS A 291 8.52 -16.90 -8.92
N ARG A 292 7.53 -16.16 -8.43
CA ARG A 292 6.28 -16.68 -7.86
C ARG A 292 5.31 -17.11 -8.95
N ARG A 293 4.40 -18.04 -8.61
CA ARG A 293 3.41 -18.63 -9.52
C ARG A 293 1.95 -18.41 -9.09
N ASP A 294 1.73 -17.70 -7.99
CA ASP A 294 0.41 -17.44 -7.40
C ASP A 294 -0.16 -16.07 -7.82
N LEU A 295 0.37 -15.47 -8.88
CA LEU A 295 0.01 -14.12 -9.27
C LEU A 295 -1.26 -14.09 -10.12
N GLY A 296 -2.21 -13.24 -9.74
CA GLY A 296 -3.24 -12.72 -10.62
C GLY A 296 -2.74 -11.49 -11.40
N ILE A 297 -3.63 -10.87 -12.17
CA ILE A 297 -3.32 -9.67 -12.97
C ILE A 297 -2.74 -8.54 -12.09
N GLY A 298 -3.32 -8.31 -10.91
CA GLY A 298 -2.82 -7.31 -9.97
C GLY A 298 -1.44 -7.66 -9.40
N GLY A 299 -1.13 -8.94 -9.21
CA GLY A 299 0.21 -9.41 -8.86
C GLY A 299 1.22 -9.08 -9.94
N CYS A 300 0.89 -9.33 -11.21
CA CYS A 300 1.72 -8.96 -12.35
C CYS A 300 1.94 -7.45 -12.46
N TRP A 301 0.91 -6.64 -12.20
CA TRP A 301 1.08 -5.19 -12.09
C TRP A 301 2.06 -4.80 -10.99
N ASN A 302 2.02 -5.45 -9.82
CA ASN A 302 2.98 -5.20 -8.75
C ASN A 302 4.41 -5.51 -9.19
N GLU A 303 4.66 -6.65 -9.85
CA GLU A 303 5.98 -6.98 -10.40
C GLU A 303 6.50 -5.87 -11.34
N ALA A 304 5.63 -5.31 -12.17
CA ALA A 304 6.00 -4.20 -13.05
C ALA A 304 6.26 -2.89 -12.30
N ILE A 305 5.35 -2.44 -11.44
CA ILE A 305 5.48 -1.13 -10.80
C ILE A 305 6.62 -1.08 -9.77
N TYR A 306 7.01 -2.21 -9.19
CA TYR A 306 8.13 -2.29 -8.26
C TYR A 306 9.45 -2.72 -8.92
N SER A 307 9.42 -3.02 -10.22
CA SER A 307 10.63 -3.26 -11.00
C SER A 307 11.56 -2.05 -10.99
N PRO A 308 12.90 -2.24 -10.95
CA PRO A 308 13.86 -1.16 -11.14
C PRO A 308 13.77 -0.52 -12.54
N HIS A 309 13.12 -1.19 -13.49
CA HIS A 309 12.89 -0.66 -14.84
C HIS A 309 11.62 0.18 -14.96
N CYS A 310 10.81 0.29 -13.90
CA CYS A 310 9.57 1.06 -13.94
C CYS A 310 9.86 2.55 -14.10
N GLY A 311 9.10 3.22 -14.97
CA GLY A 311 9.18 4.64 -15.22
C GLY A 311 8.34 5.48 -14.27
N ARG A 312 8.47 6.80 -14.40
CA ARG A 312 7.76 7.79 -13.56
C ARG A 312 6.24 7.67 -13.68
N TYR A 313 5.77 7.31 -14.86
CA TYR A 313 4.37 7.02 -15.15
C TYR A 313 4.22 5.59 -15.65
N THR A 314 3.17 4.91 -15.24
CA THR A 314 2.82 3.56 -15.72
C THR A 314 1.52 3.61 -16.47
N VAL A 315 1.48 3.00 -17.66
CA VAL A 315 0.31 3.02 -18.55
C VAL A 315 -0.07 1.58 -18.89
N GLN A 316 -1.36 1.28 -18.77
CA GLN A 316 -1.90 -0.03 -19.08
C GLN A 316 -1.88 -0.32 -20.58
N LEU A 317 -1.49 -1.55 -20.92
CA LEU A 317 -1.94 -2.23 -22.13
C LEU A 317 -2.20 -3.71 -21.82
N ASP A 318 -3.41 -4.16 -22.06
CA ASP A 318 -3.82 -5.56 -21.90
C ASP A 318 -3.27 -6.36 -23.08
N SER A 319 -2.82 -7.59 -22.80
CA SER A 319 -2.11 -8.45 -23.76
C SER A 319 -2.93 -8.88 -24.99
N ASP A 320 -4.23 -8.65 -24.96
CA ASP A 320 -5.19 -8.90 -26.02
C ASP A 320 -5.76 -7.63 -26.66
N ASP A 321 -5.28 -6.46 -26.30
CA ASP A 321 -5.74 -5.18 -26.84
C ASP A 321 -4.62 -4.44 -27.58
N VAL A 322 -4.95 -3.31 -28.22
CA VAL A 322 -3.97 -2.49 -28.94
C VAL A 322 -4.24 -1.00 -28.72
N TYR A 323 -3.19 -0.17 -28.72
CA TYR A 323 -3.38 1.28 -28.79
C TYR A 323 -3.98 1.69 -30.15
N SER A 324 -4.95 2.62 -30.14
CA SER A 324 -5.63 3.08 -31.36
C SER A 324 -4.76 3.95 -32.27
N SER A 325 -3.69 4.54 -31.71
CA SER A 325 -2.83 5.50 -32.41
C SER A 325 -1.39 5.48 -31.88
N PRO A 326 -0.39 5.78 -32.72
CA PRO A 326 0.99 6.02 -32.28
C PRO A 326 1.17 7.18 -31.29
N LYS A 327 0.14 8.02 -31.07
CA LYS A 327 0.19 9.15 -30.13
C LYS A 327 -0.50 8.85 -28.78
N SER A 328 -1.03 7.65 -28.59
CA SER A 328 -1.85 7.31 -27.41
C SER A 328 -1.09 7.49 -26.10
N LEU A 329 0.16 7.01 -26.03
CA LEU A 329 1.02 7.20 -24.86
C LEU A 329 1.32 8.69 -24.60
N GLN A 330 1.62 9.46 -25.66
CA GLN A 330 1.86 10.90 -25.53
C GLN A 330 0.64 11.62 -24.94
N THR A 331 -0.57 11.30 -25.40
CA THR A 331 -1.82 11.89 -24.89
C THR A 331 -2.02 11.56 -23.41
N MET A 332 -1.83 10.29 -23.00
CA MET A 332 -1.98 9.86 -21.61
C MET A 332 -1.02 10.62 -20.68
N ILE A 333 0.26 10.68 -21.04
CA ILE A 333 1.29 11.33 -20.20
C ILE A 333 1.11 12.85 -20.18
N ASN A 334 0.75 13.48 -21.31
CA ASN A 334 0.44 14.91 -21.34
C ASN A 334 -0.73 15.24 -20.41
N THR A 335 -1.75 14.38 -20.35
CA THR A 335 -2.89 14.58 -19.44
C THR A 335 -2.47 14.49 -17.97
N LEU A 336 -1.69 13.46 -17.60
CA LEU A 336 -1.14 13.33 -16.25
C LEU A 336 -0.30 14.55 -15.84
N ARG A 337 0.59 15.01 -16.72
CA ARG A 337 1.47 16.16 -16.46
C ARG A 337 0.70 17.47 -16.34
N ARG A 338 -0.18 17.77 -17.30
CA ARG A 338 -0.96 19.02 -17.35
C ARG A 338 -1.84 19.18 -16.12
N GLY A 339 -2.53 18.12 -15.71
CA GLY A 339 -3.41 18.15 -14.54
C GLY A 339 -2.69 17.92 -13.21
N LYS A 340 -1.42 17.49 -13.24
CA LYS A 340 -0.72 16.87 -12.11
C LYS A 340 -1.60 15.79 -11.47
N TYR A 341 -2.22 14.96 -12.29
CA TYR A 341 -3.15 13.93 -11.83
C TYR A 341 -2.38 12.72 -11.28
N ALA A 342 -2.97 12.06 -10.28
CA ALA A 342 -2.47 10.78 -9.80
C ALA A 342 -2.80 9.63 -10.77
N MET A 343 -3.92 9.77 -11.48
CA MET A 343 -4.41 8.84 -12.49
C MET A 343 -5.08 9.60 -13.63
N ALA A 344 -4.90 9.13 -14.86
CA ALA A 344 -5.65 9.55 -16.03
C ALA A 344 -6.27 8.31 -16.66
N VAL A 345 -7.52 8.42 -17.11
CA VAL A 345 -8.23 7.29 -17.71
C VAL A 345 -8.82 7.73 -19.05
N GLY A 346 -8.56 6.93 -20.08
CA GLY A 346 -9.03 7.18 -21.43
C GLY A 346 -10.37 6.53 -21.76
N SER A 347 -10.66 6.54 -23.05
CA SER A 347 -11.75 5.83 -23.70
C SER A 347 -11.20 4.76 -24.64
N TYR A 348 -12.04 3.79 -24.96
CA TYR A 348 -11.69 2.71 -25.88
C TYR A 348 -12.84 2.40 -26.84
N THR A 349 -12.50 1.86 -28.01
CA THR A 349 -13.47 1.37 -28.99
C THR A 349 -13.52 -0.15 -28.92
N LEU A 350 -14.71 -0.73 -28.85
CA LEU A 350 -14.89 -2.17 -28.96
C LEU A 350 -14.67 -2.62 -30.40
N VAL A 351 -13.84 -3.64 -30.58
CA VAL A 351 -13.53 -4.19 -31.91
C VAL A 351 -13.55 -5.71 -31.91
N ASP A 352 -13.76 -6.31 -33.08
CA ASP A 352 -13.61 -7.75 -33.27
C ASP A 352 -12.13 -8.19 -33.37
N GLN A 353 -11.89 -9.49 -33.57
CA GLN A 353 -10.53 -10.04 -33.74
C GLN A 353 -9.75 -9.43 -34.91
N ARG A 354 -10.44 -8.86 -35.91
CA ARG A 354 -9.86 -8.18 -37.08
C ARG A 354 -9.78 -6.66 -36.88
N GLN A 355 -9.96 -6.18 -35.66
CA GLN A 355 -9.95 -4.76 -35.27
C GLN A 355 -11.05 -3.92 -35.95
N ARG A 356 -12.14 -4.54 -36.39
CA ARG A 356 -13.32 -3.82 -36.91
C ARG A 356 -14.22 -3.45 -35.76
N GLU A 357 -14.71 -2.20 -35.75
CA GLU A 357 -15.61 -1.71 -34.70
C GLU A 357 -16.87 -2.57 -34.58
N ILE A 358 -17.25 -2.87 -33.34
CA ILE A 358 -18.49 -3.60 -33.01
C ILE A 358 -19.35 -2.76 -32.05
N PRO A 359 -20.69 -2.90 -32.09
CA PRO A 359 -21.57 -2.18 -31.19
C PRO A 359 -21.26 -2.46 -29.71
N PRO A 360 -21.41 -1.45 -28.81
CA PRO A 360 -21.84 -0.06 -29.07
C PRO A 360 -20.75 0.89 -29.62
N GLY A 361 -19.56 0.40 -29.96
CA GLY A 361 -18.47 1.23 -30.49
C GLY A 361 -17.61 1.87 -29.39
N LEU A 362 -17.53 3.20 -29.38
CA LEU A 362 -16.77 3.98 -28.39
C LEU A 362 -17.40 3.92 -26.99
N ILE A 363 -16.58 3.55 -26.01
CA ILE A 363 -16.88 3.59 -24.56
C ILE A 363 -16.05 4.72 -23.92
N ASP A 364 -16.71 5.82 -23.53
CA ASP A 364 -16.00 7.04 -23.07
C ASP A 364 -16.30 7.49 -21.64
N HIS A 365 -17.20 6.81 -20.94
CA HIS A 365 -17.58 7.07 -19.55
C HIS A 365 -17.87 8.55 -19.27
N ARG A 366 -18.67 9.21 -20.13
CA ARG A 366 -19.08 10.62 -19.96
C ARG A 366 -19.88 10.90 -18.69
N GLU A 367 -20.40 9.87 -18.02
CA GLU A 367 -20.99 9.98 -16.69
C GLU A 367 -19.97 10.42 -15.61
N TRP A 368 -18.66 10.33 -15.87
CA TRP A 368 -17.66 10.87 -14.96
C TRP A 368 -17.60 12.40 -15.00
N THR A 369 -17.84 13.05 -13.86
CA THR A 369 -17.67 14.51 -13.68
C THR A 369 -16.58 14.82 -12.66
N SER A 370 -15.94 15.99 -12.77
CA SER A 370 -14.94 16.42 -11.76
C SER A 370 -15.53 16.70 -10.38
N GLN A 371 -16.85 16.91 -10.32
CA GLN A 371 -17.60 17.24 -9.11
C GLN A 371 -18.00 15.99 -8.33
N ASN A 372 -18.42 14.92 -9.03
CA ASN A 372 -19.06 13.78 -8.37
C ASN A 372 -18.65 12.40 -8.93
N GLY A 373 -17.74 12.33 -9.91
CA GLY A 373 -17.30 11.08 -10.51
C GLY A 373 -16.77 10.05 -9.49
N HIS A 374 -16.03 10.49 -8.47
CA HIS A 374 -15.51 9.63 -7.39
C HIS A 374 -16.60 9.05 -6.46
N ASN A 375 -17.76 9.70 -6.39
CA ASN A 375 -18.94 9.16 -5.70
C ASN A 375 -19.73 8.24 -6.62
N ASN A 376 -19.95 8.65 -7.87
CA ASN A 376 -20.64 7.83 -8.88
C ASN A 376 -19.89 6.53 -9.18
N LEU A 377 -18.56 6.51 -9.02
CA LEU A 377 -17.73 5.32 -9.17
C LEU A 377 -18.19 4.16 -8.29
N LEU A 378 -18.69 4.43 -7.08
CA LEU A 378 -19.20 3.39 -6.19
C LEU A 378 -20.48 2.74 -6.73
N ARG A 379 -21.22 3.41 -7.63
CA ARG A 379 -22.43 2.88 -8.27
C ARG A 379 -22.11 2.06 -9.52
N ILE A 380 -21.13 2.48 -10.32
CA ILE A 380 -20.79 1.83 -11.60
C ILE A 380 -19.66 0.81 -11.46
N ASN A 381 -19.44 -0.02 -12.47
CA ASN A 381 -18.54 -1.18 -12.42
C ASN A 381 -17.11 -0.95 -12.94
N GLY A 382 -16.78 0.26 -13.41
CA GLY A 382 -15.43 0.58 -13.91
C GLY A 382 -15.26 2.05 -14.23
N MET A 383 -14.01 2.46 -14.50
CA MET A 383 -13.66 3.82 -14.95
C MET A 383 -13.26 3.89 -16.43
N GLY A 384 -13.15 2.76 -17.12
CA GLY A 384 -12.67 2.67 -18.50
C GLY A 384 -11.17 2.38 -18.62
N ALA A 385 -10.71 2.36 -19.86
CA ALA A 385 -9.34 2.01 -20.27
C ALA A 385 -8.89 2.91 -21.43
N PRO A 386 -7.58 3.10 -21.65
CA PRO A 386 -6.48 2.63 -20.82
C PRO A 386 -6.33 3.52 -19.58
N ARG A 387 -5.72 2.97 -18.53
CA ARG A 387 -5.41 3.69 -17.29
C ARG A 387 -3.93 4.03 -17.24
N ALA A 388 -3.60 5.28 -16.91
CA ALA A 388 -2.25 5.73 -16.63
C ALA A 388 -2.16 6.28 -15.22
N PHE A 389 -1.03 6.06 -14.57
CA PHE A 389 -0.82 6.39 -13.16
C PHE A 389 0.49 7.13 -12.96
N ASN A 390 0.53 8.00 -11.96
CA ASN A 390 1.78 8.41 -11.33
C ASN A 390 2.32 7.25 -10.49
N THR A 391 3.48 6.71 -10.84
CA THR A 391 4.04 5.50 -10.24
C THR A 391 4.27 5.63 -8.73
N ASN A 392 4.71 6.79 -8.25
CA ASN A 392 4.91 7.01 -6.81
C ASN A 392 3.59 6.98 -6.04
N VAL A 393 2.53 7.56 -6.60
CA VAL A 393 1.20 7.48 -6.00
C VAL A 393 0.68 6.04 -6.04
N LEU A 394 0.83 5.37 -7.17
CA LEU A 394 0.39 3.98 -7.35
C LEU A 394 1.07 3.02 -6.37
N ARG A 395 2.39 3.17 -6.15
CA ARG A 395 3.18 2.38 -5.18
C ARG A 395 2.75 2.56 -3.72
N ARG A 396 1.99 3.61 -3.36
CA ARG A 396 1.43 3.74 -2.00
C ARG A 396 0.34 2.71 -1.73
N PHE A 397 -0.32 2.26 -2.79
CA PHE A 397 -1.51 1.42 -2.75
C PHE A 397 -1.19 -0.02 -3.18
N GLY A 398 -0.44 -0.18 -4.28
CA GLY A 398 -0.29 -1.45 -4.98
C GLY A 398 -1.62 -1.96 -5.54
N PHE A 399 -1.56 -3.03 -6.33
CA PHE A 399 -2.76 -3.75 -6.75
C PHE A 399 -3.02 -4.93 -5.82
N PRO A 400 -4.28 -5.26 -5.49
CA PRO A 400 -4.59 -6.54 -4.86
C PRO A 400 -4.24 -7.68 -5.82
N ASN A 401 -3.70 -8.79 -5.30
CA ASN A 401 -3.31 -9.94 -6.11
C ASN A 401 -4.55 -10.77 -6.54
N VAL A 402 -5.32 -10.23 -7.47
CA VAL A 402 -6.50 -10.86 -8.09
C VAL A 402 -6.48 -10.63 -9.60
N SER A 403 -7.32 -11.34 -10.34
CA SER A 403 -7.47 -11.18 -11.80
C SER A 403 -8.78 -10.50 -12.21
N TYR A 404 -9.52 -9.95 -11.24
CA TYR A 404 -10.71 -9.16 -11.50
C TYR A 404 -10.90 -8.11 -10.40
N GLY A 405 -11.12 -6.84 -10.78
CA GLY A 405 -11.38 -5.73 -9.88
C GLY A 405 -10.15 -5.14 -9.19
N GLU A 406 -8.94 -5.58 -9.55
CA GLU A 406 -7.68 -5.02 -9.06
C GLU A 406 -7.50 -3.55 -9.44
N ASP A 407 -7.89 -3.21 -10.66
CA ASP A 407 -7.94 -1.87 -11.21
C ASP A 407 -8.97 -0.99 -10.47
N TYR A 408 -10.14 -1.55 -10.18
CA TYR A 408 -11.25 -0.88 -9.51
C TYR A 408 -10.86 -0.56 -8.05
N ALA A 409 -10.17 -1.49 -7.38
CA ALA A 409 -9.63 -1.26 -6.04
C ALA A 409 -8.67 -0.06 -6.00
N VAL A 410 -7.72 0.00 -6.95
CA VAL A 410 -6.78 1.12 -7.07
C VAL A 410 -7.52 2.42 -7.40
N ALA A 411 -8.49 2.38 -8.32
CA ALA A 411 -9.30 3.52 -8.70
C ALA A 411 -10.07 4.12 -7.51
N LEU A 412 -10.72 3.29 -6.69
CA LEU A 412 -11.41 3.74 -5.47
C LEU A 412 -10.45 4.46 -4.52
N GLN A 413 -9.27 3.90 -4.28
CA GLN A 413 -8.27 4.49 -3.37
C GLN A 413 -7.68 5.80 -3.90
N ILE A 414 -7.35 5.87 -5.20
CA ILE A 414 -6.83 7.10 -5.81
C ILE A 414 -7.91 8.19 -5.81
N THR A 415 -9.12 7.86 -6.23
CA THR A 415 -10.22 8.85 -6.37
C THR A 415 -10.79 9.31 -5.03
N ARG A 416 -10.53 8.59 -3.93
CA ARG A 416 -10.78 9.06 -2.57
C ARG A 416 -9.95 10.30 -2.21
N GLU A 417 -8.69 10.31 -2.65
CA GLU A 417 -7.72 11.34 -2.27
C GLU A 417 -7.49 12.39 -3.37
N PHE A 418 -7.38 11.98 -4.63
CA PHE A 418 -6.81 12.78 -5.71
C PHE A 418 -7.82 13.12 -6.80
N LYS A 419 -7.56 14.24 -7.48
CA LYS A 419 -8.19 14.54 -8.77
C LYS A 419 -7.63 13.61 -9.85
N VAL A 420 -8.50 13.18 -10.75
CA VAL A 420 -8.15 12.30 -11.89
C VAL A 420 -8.43 12.98 -13.22
N GLY A 421 -7.64 12.63 -14.23
CA GLY A 421 -7.82 13.09 -15.61
C GLY A 421 -8.73 12.16 -16.41
N ARG A 422 -9.49 12.73 -17.34
CA ARG A 422 -10.29 12.00 -18.33
C ARG A 422 -9.83 12.37 -19.73
N ILE A 423 -9.80 11.39 -20.61
CA ILE A 423 -9.58 11.56 -22.04
C ILE A 423 -10.74 10.85 -22.74
N TYR A 424 -11.50 11.58 -23.56
CA TYR A 424 -12.75 11.09 -24.14
C TYR A 424 -12.59 10.55 -25.58
N GLU A 425 -11.43 10.78 -26.20
CA GLU A 425 -11.03 10.18 -27.48
C GLU A 425 -10.61 8.72 -27.29
N SER A 426 -10.85 7.88 -28.30
CA SER A 426 -10.44 6.49 -28.29
C SER A 426 -8.92 6.39 -28.34
N LEU A 427 -8.31 5.92 -27.26
CA LEU A 427 -6.86 5.68 -27.17
C LEU A 427 -6.51 4.20 -27.32
N TYR A 428 -7.52 3.34 -27.45
CA TYR A 428 -7.38 1.93 -27.15
C TYR A 428 -8.47 1.14 -27.89
N LEU A 429 -8.10 0.06 -28.55
CA LEU A 429 -9.03 -0.84 -29.21
C LEU A 429 -9.14 -2.09 -28.35
N CYS A 430 -10.32 -2.28 -27.75
CA CYS A 430 -10.60 -3.39 -26.87
C CYS A 430 -11.18 -4.54 -27.69
N ARG A 431 -10.40 -5.60 -27.89
CA ARG A 431 -10.79 -6.74 -28.72
C ARG A 431 -11.77 -7.64 -27.98
N ARG A 432 -12.80 -8.09 -28.69
CA ARG A 432 -13.82 -9.00 -28.19
C ARG A 432 -13.98 -10.21 -29.10
N TRP A 433 -13.97 -11.40 -28.51
CA TRP A 433 -14.30 -12.67 -29.13
C TRP A 433 -14.79 -13.68 -28.09
N ALA A 434 -15.20 -14.87 -28.56
CA ALA A 434 -15.85 -15.87 -27.71
C ALA A 434 -15.08 -16.21 -26.41
N ASP A 435 -13.74 -16.24 -26.46
CA ASP A 435 -12.91 -16.68 -25.32
C ASP A 435 -12.46 -15.53 -24.39
N ASN A 436 -12.76 -14.26 -24.71
CA ASN A 436 -12.35 -13.11 -23.88
C ASN A 436 -13.49 -12.11 -23.59
N THR A 437 -14.74 -12.49 -23.88
CA THR A 437 -15.93 -11.70 -23.55
C THR A 437 -16.51 -12.15 -22.20
N ASP A 438 -16.88 -11.20 -21.34
CA ASP A 438 -17.55 -11.50 -20.06
C ASP A 438 -18.91 -12.19 -20.28
N ALA A 439 -19.47 -12.07 -21.49
CA ALA A 439 -20.72 -12.72 -21.90
C ALA A 439 -20.68 -14.27 -21.88
N GLY A 440 -19.50 -14.88 -21.75
CA GLY A 440 -19.31 -16.33 -21.64
C GLY A 440 -19.05 -16.84 -20.21
N LEU A 441 -19.03 -15.97 -19.20
CA LEU A 441 -18.78 -16.39 -17.81
C LEU A 441 -19.95 -17.23 -17.25
N SER A 442 -19.62 -18.25 -16.45
CA SER A 442 -20.65 -18.95 -15.67
C SER A 442 -21.28 -18.00 -14.65
N VAL A 443 -22.52 -18.30 -14.24
CA VAL A 443 -23.25 -17.46 -13.27
C VAL A 443 -22.47 -17.33 -11.97
N GLU A 444 -21.85 -18.42 -11.51
CA GLU A 444 -21.02 -18.46 -10.30
C GLU A 444 -19.81 -17.53 -10.44
N ARG A 445 -19.16 -17.52 -11.61
CA ARG A 445 -18.00 -16.65 -11.83
C ARG A 445 -18.39 -15.18 -11.89
N GLN A 446 -19.52 -14.85 -12.53
CA GLN A 446 -20.07 -13.50 -12.52
C GLN A 446 -20.43 -13.07 -11.09
N ASN A 447 -21.04 -13.95 -10.31
CA ASN A 447 -21.38 -13.67 -8.92
C ASN A 447 -20.13 -13.44 -8.07
N GLN A 448 -19.09 -14.26 -8.20
CA GLN A 448 -17.81 -14.05 -7.50
C GLN A 448 -17.21 -12.67 -7.82
N ASN A 449 -17.24 -12.27 -9.08
CA ASN A 449 -16.75 -10.98 -9.56
C ASN A 449 -17.55 -9.80 -8.97
N ASP A 450 -18.88 -9.87 -9.04
CA ASP A 450 -19.79 -8.86 -8.48
C ASP A 450 -19.64 -8.76 -6.96
N TYR A 451 -19.60 -9.91 -6.27
CA TYR A 451 -19.41 -10.00 -4.83
C TYR A 451 -18.12 -9.28 -4.42
N TYR A 452 -17.00 -9.58 -5.10
CA TYR A 452 -15.71 -8.97 -4.78
C TYR A 452 -15.72 -7.45 -5.01
N LYS A 453 -16.31 -6.95 -6.11
CA LYS A 453 -16.45 -5.49 -6.31
C LYS A 453 -17.34 -4.84 -5.24
N ASP A 454 -18.41 -5.50 -4.83
CA ASP A 454 -19.25 -5.02 -3.71
C ASP A 454 -18.50 -5.07 -2.36
N ARG A 455 -17.55 -6.00 -2.16
CA ARG A 455 -16.62 -5.96 -1.01
C ARG A 455 -15.68 -4.77 -1.07
N LEU A 456 -15.12 -4.47 -2.23
CA LEU A 456 -14.26 -3.30 -2.43
C LEU A 456 -15.03 -2.01 -2.11
N ARG A 457 -16.28 -1.89 -2.57
CA ARG A 457 -17.19 -0.79 -2.23
C ARG A 457 -17.46 -0.73 -0.73
N THR A 458 -17.76 -1.85 -0.09
CA THR A 458 -18.01 -1.92 1.37
C THR A 458 -16.83 -1.37 2.17
N MET A 459 -15.61 -1.80 1.83
CA MET A 459 -14.38 -1.31 2.48
C MET A 459 -14.16 0.18 2.22
N GLU A 460 -14.42 0.65 0.99
CA GLU A 460 -14.28 2.06 0.65
C GLU A 460 -15.32 2.95 1.33
N LEU A 461 -16.58 2.51 1.44
CA LEU A 461 -17.63 3.21 2.20
C LEU A 461 -17.20 3.40 3.65
N ARG A 462 -16.68 2.34 4.29
CA ARG A 462 -16.20 2.44 5.67
C ARG A 462 -15.02 3.39 5.82
N ALA A 463 -14.08 3.36 4.87
CA ALA A 463 -12.96 4.30 4.85
C ALA A 463 -13.44 5.76 4.76
N ARG A 464 -14.42 6.05 3.89
CA ARG A 464 -15.00 7.39 3.72
C ARG A 464 -15.73 7.87 4.98
N GLN A 465 -16.47 7.00 5.64
CA GLN A 465 -17.12 7.30 6.93
C GLN A 465 -16.08 7.73 7.97
N LEU A 466 -14.99 6.97 8.12
CA LEU A 466 -13.92 7.30 9.06
C LEU A 466 -13.27 8.67 8.76
N ILE A 467 -13.04 9.00 7.48
CA ILE A 467 -12.56 10.35 7.08
C ILE A 467 -13.53 11.43 7.54
N ASN A 468 -14.82 11.25 7.24
CA ASN A 468 -15.84 12.24 7.53
C ASN A 468 -16.10 12.39 9.04
N GLU A 469 -15.84 11.34 9.83
CA GLU A 469 -15.82 11.37 11.30
C GLU A 469 -14.55 12.05 11.88
N GLY A 470 -13.64 12.55 11.05
CA GLY A 470 -12.40 13.19 11.48
C GLY A 470 -11.36 12.21 12.03
N ARG A 471 -11.58 10.90 11.89
CA ARG A 471 -10.62 9.87 12.32
C ARG A 471 -9.52 9.76 11.26
N PRO A 472 -8.22 9.79 11.65
CA PRO A 472 -7.16 9.54 10.70
C PRO A 472 -7.32 8.11 10.17
N ILE A 473 -7.57 7.96 8.87
CA ILE A 473 -7.29 6.70 8.21
C ILE A 473 -5.79 6.51 8.39
N GLN A 474 -5.40 5.51 9.18
CA GLN A 474 -4.10 4.89 9.01
C GLN A 474 -4.09 4.39 7.57
N THR A 475 -3.61 5.21 6.63
CA THR A 475 -3.23 4.69 5.33
C THR A 475 -2.05 3.81 5.66
N ALA A 476 -2.34 2.55 5.99
CA ALA A 476 -1.39 1.48 5.91
C ALA A 476 -0.81 1.66 4.53
N SER A 477 0.40 2.23 4.47
CA SER A 477 1.20 2.21 3.28
C SER A 477 1.30 0.72 3.00
N ARG A 478 0.50 0.23 2.05
CA ARG A 478 0.64 -1.11 1.48
C ARG A 478 1.89 -1.06 0.59
N SER A 479 3.01 -0.68 1.19
CA SER A 479 4.31 -1.13 0.75
C SER A 479 4.29 -2.63 0.96
N ILE A 480 4.39 -3.36 -0.15
CA ILE A 480 4.67 -4.80 -0.25
C ILE A 480 5.24 -5.39 1.05
N GLN A 481 4.64 -6.49 1.49
CA GLN A 481 5.21 -7.44 2.44
C GLN A 481 6.65 -7.79 2.04
N LEU A 482 7.61 -7.07 2.60
CA LEU A 482 8.98 -7.48 2.82
C LEU A 482 9.29 -7.02 4.25
N ASN A 483 9.28 -8.02 5.13
CA ASN A 483 9.50 -8.03 6.58
C ASN A 483 8.39 -7.38 7.43
N PRO A 484 7.80 -8.09 8.43
CA PRO A 484 6.72 -7.54 9.22
C PRO A 484 7.23 -6.43 10.12
N VAL A 485 6.64 -5.24 9.96
CA VAL A 485 6.58 -4.28 11.06
C VAL A 485 5.71 -4.92 12.14
N SER A 486 6.34 -5.40 13.19
CA SER A 486 5.69 -6.12 14.29
C SER A 486 4.99 -5.18 15.28
N ALA A 487 5.46 -3.93 15.36
CA ALA A 487 4.86 -2.87 16.16
C ALA A 487 5.22 -1.50 15.57
N SER A 488 4.47 -0.45 15.94
CA SER A 488 4.80 0.93 15.62
C SER A 488 4.86 1.79 16.88
N PHE A 489 5.76 2.78 16.89
CA PHE A 489 5.91 3.73 17.98
C PHE A 489 5.82 5.15 17.42
N THR A 490 4.75 5.87 17.79
CA THR A 490 4.49 7.26 17.34
C THR A 490 4.92 8.31 18.37
N GLY A 491 5.22 7.90 19.60
CA GLY A 491 5.47 8.79 20.74
C GLY A 491 4.22 9.20 21.52
N SER A 492 3.04 8.66 21.20
CA SER A 492 1.75 9.02 21.82
C SER A 492 0.94 7.80 22.31
N GLY A 493 1.60 6.66 22.53
CA GLY A 493 0.97 5.40 22.94
C GLY A 493 1.23 5.04 24.40
N ASN A 494 0.44 4.08 24.91
CA ASN A 494 0.54 3.59 26.30
C ASN A 494 1.75 2.70 26.57
N ILE A 495 2.43 2.20 25.53
CA ILE A 495 3.58 1.30 25.64
C ILE A 495 4.85 2.10 25.36
N SER A 496 5.81 2.04 26.29
CA SER A 496 7.11 2.70 26.13
C SER A 496 7.96 2.02 25.06
N LEU A 497 8.81 2.79 24.38
CA LEU A 497 9.71 2.24 23.37
C LEU A 497 10.66 1.16 23.93
N PRO A 498 11.24 1.29 25.14
CA PRO A 498 12.00 0.22 25.77
C PRO A 498 11.25 -1.09 25.93
N ALA A 499 9.94 -1.03 26.24
CA ALA A 499 9.10 -2.22 26.36
C ALA A 499 8.91 -2.91 25.00
N LEU A 500 8.65 -2.15 23.94
CA LEU A 500 8.57 -2.67 22.58
C LEU A 500 9.90 -3.32 22.14
N CYS A 501 11.04 -2.70 22.46
CA CYS A 501 12.35 -3.27 22.14
C CYS A 501 12.62 -4.59 22.88
N ARG A 502 12.19 -4.71 24.15
CA ARG A 502 12.30 -5.98 24.89
C ARG A 502 11.42 -7.08 24.28
N ASP A 503 10.20 -6.73 23.88
CA ASP A 503 9.29 -7.64 23.19
C ASP A 503 9.85 -8.11 21.83
N LEU A 504 10.39 -7.18 21.04
CA LEU A 504 11.05 -7.50 19.76
C LEU A 504 12.23 -8.46 19.96
N ASP A 505 13.11 -8.18 20.93
CA ASP A 505 14.26 -9.05 21.25
C ASP A 505 13.83 -10.46 21.67
N HIS A 506 12.79 -10.57 22.51
CA HIS A 506 12.26 -11.85 22.96
C HIS A 506 11.66 -12.65 21.79
N ARG A 507 10.75 -12.03 21.03
CA ARG A 507 10.10 -12.66 19.89
C ARG A 507 11.10 -13.09 18.83
N GLN A 508 12.09 -12.25 18.51
CA GLN A 508 13.09 -12.58 17.50
C GLN A 508 13.99 -13.74 17.93
N LYS A 509 14.23 -13.95 19.23
CA LYS A 509 14.93 -15.17 19.72
C LYS A 509 14.11 -16.45 19.53
N GLU A 510 12.79 -16.34 19.44
CA GLU A 510 11.89 -17.47 19.19
C GLU A 510 11.66 -17.70 17.70
N THR A 511 11.50 -16.63 16.91
CA THR A 511 11.07 -16.71 15.52
C THR A 511 12.19 -16.59 14.49
N TRP A 512 13.42 -16.22 14.90
CA TRP A 512 14.56 -16.05 14.00
C TRP A 512 15.76 -16.91 14.46
N PRO A 513 15.90 -18.15 13.94
CA PRO A 513 16.92 -19.11 14.41
C PRO A 513 18.36 -18.61 14.34
N GLU A 514 18.72 -17.85 13.31
CA GLU A 514 20.07 -17.30 13.15
C GLU A 514 20.37 -16.24 14.23
N PHE A 515 19.40 -15.39 14.56
CA PHE A 515 19.56 -14.43 15.65
C PHE A 515 19.57 -15.11 17.02
N ALA A 516 18.75 -16.15 17.20
CA ALA A 516 18.78 -16.98 18.40
C ALA A 516 20.16 -17.64 18.59
N ALA A 517 20.75 -18.16 17.52
CA ALA A 517 22.12 -18.69 17.51
C ALA A 517 23.15 -17.61 17.85
N ALA A 518 23.09 -16.45 17.20
CA ALA A 518 23.98 -15.33 17.48
C ALA A 518 23.89 -14.85 18.95
N CYS A 519 22.69 -14.88 19.55
CA CYS A 519 22.50 -14.57 20.97
C CYS A 519 23.07 -15.65 21.91
N ARG A 520 23.00 -16.93 21.52
CA ARG A 520 23.64 -18.03 22.28
C ARG A 520 25.16 -17.93 22.19
N ASP A 521 25.70 -17.70 21.00
CA ASP A 521 27.13 -17.51 20.77
C ASP A 521 27.65 -16.32 21.58
N LEU A 522 26.88 -15.21 21.61
CA LEU A 522 27.21 -14.04 22.41
C LEU A 522 27.35 -14.36 23.91
N LYS A 523 26.53 -15.26 24.47
CA LYS A 523 26.65 -15.66 25.88
C LYS A 523 27.93 -16.44 26.17
N ASN A 524 28.50 -17.11 25.17
CA ASN A 524 29.66 -17.99 25.29
C ASN A 524 30.99 -17.32 24.88
N ILE A 525 30.97 -16.02 24.59
CA ILE A 525 32.19 -15.30 24.17
C ILE A 525 33.21 -15.21 25.30
N LYS A 526 34.49 -15.17 24.93
CA LYS A 526 35.58 -14.88 25.87
C LYS A 526 35.72 -13.38 26.06
N THR A 527 35.84 -12.94 27.31
CA THR A 527 36.18 -11.55 27.65
C THR A 527 37.45 -11.52 28.49
N ARG A 528 38.23 -10.44 28.35
CA ARG A 528 39.45 -10.21 29.13
C ARG A 528 39.49 -8.74 29.52
N GLN A 529 39.62 -8.46 30.81
CA GLN A 529 39.79 -7.08 31.28
C GLN A 529 41.28 -6.74 31.34
N LEU A 530 41.63 -5.56 30.81
CA LEU A 530 42.96 -4.99 30.88
C LEU A 530 42.94 -3.76 31.79
N SER A 531 43.74 -3.77 32.85
CA SER A 531 43.92 -2.61 33.73
C SER A 531 45.03 -1.70 33.19
N CYS A 532 44.65 -0.55 32.64
CA CYS A 532 45.57 0.39 32.00
C CYS A 532 45.90 1.58 32.90
N GLY A 533 46.11 1.30 34.19
CA GLY A 533 46.31 2.29 35.23
C GLY A 533 45.03 3.03 35.59
N ARG A 534 44.73 4.14 34.90
CA ARG A 534 43.61 5.04 35.23
C ARG A 534 42.24 4.59 34.71
N TYR A 535 42.21 3.57 33.87
CA TYR A 535 40.98 3.04 33.27
C TYR A 535 41.13 1.55 32.94
N THR A 536 39.99 0.91 32.74
CA THR A 536 39.91 -0.51 32.36
C THR A 536 39.40 -0.61 30.93
N ILE A 537 39.96 -1.52 30.15
CA ILE A 537 39.47 -1.87 28.82
C ILE A 537 38.94 -3.30 28.88
N THR A 538 37.76 -3.53 28.31
CA THR A 538 37.22 -4.88 28.11
C THR A 538 37.55 -5.33 26.70
N LEU A 539 38.34 -6.38 26.56
CA LEU A 539 38.48 -7.11 25.30
C LEU A 539 37.39 -8.15 25.18
N GLN A 540 36.79 -8.26 24.00
CA GLN A 540 35.75 -9.22 23.68
C GLN A 540 36.10 -9.99 22.42
N TYR A 541 36.38 -11.29 22.56
CA TYR A 541 36.58 -12.18 21.42
C TYR A 541 35.22 -12.52 20.79
N ASN A 542 34.96 -11.95 19.61
CA ASN A 542 33.71 -12.16 18.89
C ASN A 542 33.97 -12.38 17.39
N PRO A 543 34.15 -13.63 16.94
CA PRO A 543 34.49 -13.95 15.55
C PRO A 543 33.37 -13.55 14.56
N ALA A 544 32.10 -13.51 14.99
CA ALA A 544 30.98 -13.07 14.15
C ALA A 544 31.13 -11.62 13.65
N ARG A 545 32.01 -10.83 14.29
CA ARG A 545 32.28 -9.43 13.91
C ARG A 545 33.35 -9.29 12.83
N ALA A 546 33.93 -10.38 12.33
CA ALA A 546 34.93 -10.35 11.26
C ALA A 546 34.42 -9.65 9.99
N VAL A 547 33.17 -9.93 9.59
CA VAL A 547 32.54 -9.33 8.39
C VAL A 547 32.35 -7.82 8.56
N SER A 548 31.86 -7.39 9.73
CA SER A 548 31.62 -5.96 10.00
C SER A 548 32.93 -5.18 10.16
N GLY A 549 33.92 -5.74 10.86
CA GLY A 549 35.23 -5.11 11.04
C GLY A 549 36.04 -5.05 9.74
N GLY A 550 35.87 -6.04 8.87
CA GLY A 550 36.56 -6.20 7.59
C GLY A 550 35.90 -5.55 6.38
N ALA A 551 34.65 -5.08 6.52
CA ALA A 551 33.88 -4.57 5.39
C ALA A 551 34.66 -3.51 4.59
N ALA A 552 34.69 -3.68 3.27
CA ALA A 552 35.19 -2.68 2.35
C ALA A 552 34.20 -1.51 2.31
N VAL A 553 34.70 -0.31 2.60
CA VAL A 553 33.92 0.94 2.73
C VAL A 553 34.31 1.96 1.66
N ASP A 554 35.13 1.57 0.69
CA ASP A 554 35.42 2.39 -0.47
C ASP A 554 34.20 2.47 -1.40
N ARG A 555 34.13 3.53 -2.20
CA ARG A 555 32.98 3.82 -3.06
C ARG A 555 32.72 2.73 -4.11
N GLU A 556 33.76 2.05 -4.61
CA GLU A 556 33.60 1.02 -5.63
C GLU A 556 33.02 -0.26 -5.06
N SER A 557 33.53 -0.72 -3.91
CA SER A 557 33.01 -1.89 -3.21
C SER A 557 31.56 -1.71 -2.77
N ILE A 558 31.21 -0.50 -2.30
CA ILE A 558 29.83 -0.16 -1.91
C ILE A 558 28.88 -0.21 -3.11
N LYS A 559 29.27 0.38 -4.25
CA LYS A 559 28.44 0.34 -5.48
C LYS A 559 28.17 -1.08 -5.98
N LYS A 560 29.10 -2.02 -5.73
CA LYS A 560 29.02 -3.40 -6.21
C LYS A 560 28.18 -4.32 -5.33
N ARG A 561 27.86 -3.94 -4.08
CA ARG A 561 27.09 -4.79 -3.16
C ARG A 561 25.68 -4.24 -2.90
N PRO A 562 24.65 -5.08 -2.81
CA PRO A 562 23.35 -4.66 -2.29
C PRO A 562 23.49 -4.12 -0.85
N CYS A 563 22.91 -2.96 -0.56
CA CYS A 563 22.95 -2.40 0.80
C CYS A 563 22.14 -3.28 1.76
N PHE A 564 22.80 -3.91 2.73
CA PHE A 564 22.19 -4.84 3.68
C PHE A 564 21.29 -4.16 4.73
N LEU A 565 21.22 -2.82 4.75
CA LEU A 565 20.28 -2.06 5.58
C LEU A 565 19.01 -1.64 4.81
N CYS A 566 19.01 -1.78 3.49
CA CYS A 566 17.80 -1.55 2.68
C CYS A 566 16.77 -2.64 2.97
N ARG A 567 15.52 -2.22 3.14
CA ARG A 567 14.40 -3.11 3.48
C ARG A 567 14.29 -4.36 2.59
N LYS A 568 14.56 -4.21 1.29
CA LYS A 568 14.54 -5.32 0.31
C LYS A 568 15.66 -6.37 0.47
N ASN A 569 16.70 -6.05 1.27
CA ASN A 569 17.88 -6.89 1.47
C ASN A 569 18.00 -7.32 2.95
N LEU A 570 17.02 -6.98 3.79
CA LEU A 570 16.97 -7.47 5.18
C LEU A 570 16.56 -8.96 5.16
N PRO A 571 17.06 -9.80 6.09
CA PRO A 571 16.60 -11.18 6.23
C PRO A 571 15.08 -11.27 6.43
N ASP A 572 14.41 -12.21 5.76
CA ASP A 572 12.94 -12.31 5.76
C ASP A 572 12.35 -12.50 7.16
N ALA A 573 13.05 -13.25 8.02
CA ALA A 573 12.65 -13.51 9.40
C ALA A 573 12.88 -12.31 10.36
N GLN A 574 13.64 -11.29 9.92
CA GLN A 574 13.96 -10.14 10.74
C GLN A 574 12.77 -9.18 10.81
N GLN A 575 12.15 -9.10 11.99
CA GLN A 575 11.05 -8.18 12.25
C GLN A 575 11.55 -6.81 12.70
N ALA A 576 10.68 -5.81 12.59
CA ALA A 576 11.01 -4.43 12.93
C ALA A 576 9.96 -3.78 13.84
N ILE A 577 10.38 -2.76 14.60
CA ILE A 577 9.47 -1.72 15.11
C ILE A 577 9.57 -0.52 14.17
N LEU A 578 8.44 -0.03 13.67
CA LEU A 578 8.37 1.22 12.90
C LEU A 578 8.38 2.40 13.87
N TYR A 579 9.48 3.14 13.90
CA TYR A 579 9.66 4.27 14.80
C TYR A 579 9.39 5.59 14.06
N ARG A 580 8.31 6.27 14.48
CA ARG A 580 7.86 7.60 14.05
C ARG A 580 7.83 7.77 12.51
N ASP A 581 7.45 6.72 11.79
CA ASP A 581 7.40 6.66 10.32
C ASP A 581 8.69 7.07 9.59
N ASP A 582 9.84 7.00 10.27
CA ASP A 582 11.14 7.45 9.74
C ASP A 582 12.22 6.36 9.82
N PHE A 583 12.17 5.51 10.86
CA PHE A 583 13.14 4.44 11.08
C PHE A 583 12.50 3.07 11.30
N LEU A 584 13.29 2.04 11.05
CA LEU A 584 13.06 0.69 11.55
C LEU A 584 14.06 0.39 12.68
N ILE A 585 13.57 -0.08 13.82
CA ILE A 585 14.41 -0.65 14.89
C ILE A 585 14.43 -2.15 14.68
N LEU A 586 15.63 -2.71 14.51
CA LEU A 586 15.89 -4.11 14.18
C LEU A 586 16.82 -4.73 15.22
N CYS A 587 16.65 -6.01 15.53
CA CYS A 587 17.68 -6.75 16.28
C CYS A 587 18.98 -6.81 15.47
N ASN A 588 20.13 -6.48 16.08
CA ASN A 588 21.41 -6.55 15.40
C ASN A 588 21.80 -8.02 15.18
N PRO A 589 22.01 -8.50 13.94
CA PRO A 589 22.27 -9.92 13.66
C PRO A 589 23.63 -10.41 14.19
N ALA A 590 24.57 -9.50 14.45
CA ALA A 590 25.85 -9.81 15.07
C ALA A 590 26.02 -8.96 16.33
N PRO A 591 25.26 -9.27 17.41
CA PRO A 591 25.20 -8.44 18.60
C PRO A 591 26.53 -8.44 19.35
N ILE A 592 26.73 -7.39 20.15
CA ILE A 592 27.92 -7.16 21.00
C ILE A 592 27.52 -7.24 22.46
N PHE A 593 26.31 -6.75 22.76
CA PHE A 593 25.67 -6.85 24.06
C PHE A 593 24.30 -7.51 23.89
N ASN A 594 23.75 -8.04 24.98
CA ASN A 594 22.35 -8.46 24.98
C ASN A 594 21.46 -7.23 24.68
N ARG A 595 20.39 -7.41 23.90
CA ARG A 595 19.51 -6.31 23.45
C ARG A 595 20.27 -5.21 22.70
N HIS A 596 21.03 -5.61 21.69
CA HIS A 596 21.71 -4.70 20.76
C HIS A 596 20.86 -4.54 19.48
N PHE A 597 20.47 -3.30 19.17
CA PHE A 597 19.62 -2.99 18.01
C PHE A 597 20.35 -2.14 16.97
N THR A 598 19.96 -2.33 15.71
CA THR A 598 20.33 -1.48 14.58
C THR A 598 19.10 -0.66 14.18
N ILE A 599 19.25 0.67 14.09
CA ILE A 599 18.15 1.60 13.77
C ILE A 599 18.41 2.22 12.42
N VAL A 600 17.64 1.85 11.41
CA VAL A 600 17.91 2.19 10.00
C VAL A 600 16.86 3.14 9.44
N THR A 601 17.27 4.12 8.63
CA THR A 601 16.31 4.99 7.95
C THR A 601 15.49 4.20 6.93
N LEU A 602 14.19 4.48 6.80
CA LEU A 602 13.34 3.83 5.79
C LEU A 602 13.81 4.06 4.36
N ARG A 603 14.37 5.24 4.10
CA ARG A 603 14.95 5.62 2.79
C ARG A 603 16.46 5.42 2.82
N HIS A 604 17.01 4.95 1.72
CA HIS A 604 18.46 4.87 1.49
C HIS A 604 19.01 6.31 1.39
N ARG A 605 19.67 6.78 2.45
CA ARG A 605 20.27 8.12 2.53
C ARG A 605 21.68 8.01 3.08
N PRO A 606 22.65 8.83 2.64
CA PRO A 606 24.02 8.78 3.18
C PRO A 606 24.09 8.91 4.70
N GLN A 607 25.01 8.17 5.33
CA GLN A 607 25.27 8.26 6.77
C GLN A 607 25.80 9.66 7.10
N ASN A 608 24.99 10.47 7.79
CA ASN A 608 25.34 11.85 8.13
C ASN A 608 24.76 12.30 9.47
N ILE A 609 25.61 12.75 10.40
CA ILE A 609 25.15 13.13 11.75
C ILE A 609 24.34 14.42 11.76
N VAL A 610 24.71 15.43 10.96
CA VAL A 610 24.08 16.77 11.02
C VAL A 610 22.61 16.69 10.64
N SER A 611 22.29 15.96 9.56
CA SER A 611 20.90 15.74 9.13
C SER A 611 20.13 14.80 10.05
N SER A 612 20.83 14.01 10.87
CA SER A 612 20.25 12.97 11.72
C SER A 612 20.23 13.34 13.21
N LEU A 613 20.78 14.49 13.62
CA LEU A 613 20.96 14.84 15.03
C LEU A 613 19.64 14.98 15.80
N ASP A 614 18.64 15.65 15.20
CA ASP A 614 17.29 15.74 15.79
C ASP A 614 16.70 14.35 16.10
N ARG A 615 16.95 13.39 15.19
CA ARG A 615 16.46 12.02 15.31
C ARG A 615 17.20 11.26 16.39
N LEU A 616 18.51 11.43 16.49
CA LEU A 616 19.34 10.86 17.55
C LEU A 616 18.85 11.33 18.93
N LEU A 617 18.60 12.63 19.10
CA LEU A 617 18.14 13.21 20.37
C LEU A 617 16.75 12.72 20.75
N LYS A 618 15.80 12.70 19.79
CA LYS A 618 14.44 12.17 20.02
C LYS A 618 14.47 10.69 20.40
N LEU A 619 15.19 9.88 19.63
CA LEU A 619 15.31 8.44 19.91
C LEU A 619 15.91 8.21 21.29
N SER A 620 16.98 8.93 21.64
CA SER A 620 17.60 8.82 22.97
C SER A 620 16.65 9.21 24.09
N ALA A 621 15.81 10.22 23.90
CA ALA A 621 14.80 10.61 24.88
C ALA A 621 13.70 9.56 25.05
N ASP A 622 13.28 8.90 23.96
CA ASP A 622 12.24 7.88 23.97
C ASP A 622 12.71 6.54 24.57
N VAL A 623 14.02 6.25 24.56
CA VAL A 623 14.59 4.99 25.07
C VAL A 623 15.36 5.10 26.38
N GLY A 624 15.70 6.32 26.80
CA GLY A 624 16.37 6.57 28.07
C GLY A 624 15.44 6.34 29.28
N PRO A 625 15.98 5.92 30.44
CA PRO A 625 17.39 5.67 30.74
C PRO A 625 17.87 4.24 30.41
N ASP A 626 16.99 3.37 29.91
CA ASP A 626 17.29 1.94 29.69
C ASP A 626 18.38 1.70 28.65
N TYR A 627 18.43 2.55 27.62
CA TYR A 627 19.34 2.42 26.49
C TYR A 627 20.12 3.71 26.20
N ILE A 628 21.27 3.54 25.54
CA ILE A 628 22.02 4.62 24.88
C ILE A 628 22.03 4.38 23.38
N VAL A 629 22.06 5.46 22.61
CA VAL A 629 22.09 5.42 21.15
C VAL A 629 23.42 5.97 20.68
N PHE A 630 24.07 5.29 19.74
CA PHE A 630 25.33 5.75 19.18
C PHE A 630 25.34 5.78 17.65
N TYR A 631 26.22 6.62 17.15
CA TYR A 631 26.44 6.90 15.75
C TYR A 631 27.92 6.72 15.42
N ASN A 632 28.20 5.99 14.34
CA ASN A 632 29.52 5.92 13.72
C ASN A 632 29.46 6.70 12.41
N GLY A 633 30.33 7.69 12.25
CA GLY A 633 30.44 8.44 11.00
C GLY A 633 30.93 7.56 9.84
N PRO A 634 30.68 7.98 8.59
CA PRO A 634 30.97 7.19 7.38
C PRO A 634 32.46 6.82 7.25
N PHE A 635 33.35 7.59 7.88
CA PHE A 635 34.80 7.39 7.83
C PHE A 635 35.39 6.85 9.15
N CYS A 636 34.58 6.31 10.05
CA CYS A 636 35.02 5.87 11.37
C CYS A 636 34.07 4.82 11.99
N GLY A 637 34.03 3.64 11.38
CA GLY A 637 33.35 2.46 11.94
C GLY A 637 31.88 2.27 11.54
N ALA A 638 31.36 3.04 10.58
CA ALA A 638 30.07 2.74 9.95
C ALA A 638 30.24 1.53 9.00
N SER A 639 29.41 0.50 9.16
CA SER A 639 29.43 -0.69 8.28
C SER A 639 28.77 -0.44 6.92
N ALA A 640 27.87 0.54 6.85
CA ALA A 640 27.20 1.03 5.66
C ALA A 640 27.24 2.58 5.64
N PRO A 641 28.31 3.20 5.10
CA PRO A 641 28.43 4.66 5.08
C PRO A 641 27.45 5.33 4.09
N ASP A 642 26.83 4.55 3.20
CA ASP A 642 25.86 4.99 2.20
C ASP A 642 24.41 4.93 2.69
N HIS A 643 24.11 4.26 3.81
CA HIS A 643 22.77 4.18 4.40
C HIS A 643 22.76 4.58 5.88
N ALA A 644 22.04 5.65 6.19
CA ALA A 644 21.97 6.24 7.51
C ALA A 644 21.39 5.28 8.56
N HIS A 645 22.15 5.09 9.64
CA HIS A 645 21.75 4.23 10.74
C HIS A 645 22.40 4.62 12.08
N PHE A 646 21.72 4.27 13.15
CA PHE A 646 22.23 4.27 14.52
C PHE A 646 22.32 2.86 15.05
N GLN A 647 22.95 2.71 16.21
CA GLN A 647 22.91 1.49 17.00
C GLN A 647 22.50 1.84 18.43
N MET A 648 21.84 0.91 19.11
CA MET A 648 21.31 1.10 20.46
C MET A 648 21.64 -0.10 21.33
N ILE A 649 22.13 0.17 22.54
CA ILE A 649 22.63 -0.82 23.50
C ILE A 649 22.20 -0.43 24.93
N PRO A 650 22.17 -1.36 25.89
CA PRO A 650 21.81 -1.04 27.26
C PRO A 650 22.75 0.01 27.86
N SER A 651 22.23 0.90 28.70
CA SER A 651 23.00 2.09 29.14
C SER A 651 24.18 1.80 30.07
N ASN A 652 24.20 0.64 30.73
CA ASN A 652 25.20 0.27 31.73
C ASN A 652 26.39 -0.55 31.18
N VAL A 653 26.47 -0.79 29.87
CA VAL A 653 27.46 -1.73 29.29
C VAL A 653 28.78 -1.07 28.86
N LEU A 654 28.91 0.26 29.00
CA LEU A 654 30.11 1.01 28.61
C LEU A 654 30.81 1.61 29.85
N PRO A 655 31.78 0.90 30.46
CA PRO A 655 32.48 1.35 31.68
C PRO A 655 33.15 2.72 31.54
N PHE A 656 33.60 3.07 30.33
CA PHE A 656 34.22 4.37 30.05
C PHE A 656 33.31 5.55 30.39
N LEU A 657 32.00 5.43 30.12
CA LEU A 657 31.03 6.49 30.39
C LEU A 657 30.73 6.64 31.89
N ALA A 658 30.86 5.55 32.66
CA ALA A 658 30.64 5.53 34.10
C ALA A 658 31.80 6.15 34.90
N ARG A 659 33.04 6.06 34.39
CA ARG A 659 34.26 6.57 35.06
C ARG A 659 34.71 7.94 34.56
N PHE A 660 33.84 8.65 33.86
CA PHE A 660 34.16 9.92 33.22
C PHE A 660 34.18 11.05 34.28
N ASN A 661 35.36 11.34 34.84
CA ASN A 661 35.56 12.46 35.78
C ASN A 661 35.28 13.82 35.11
N LYS A 662 34.91 14.83 35.92
CA LYS A 662 34.67 16.23 35.50
C LYS A 662 35.80 16.73 34.59
N LEU A 663 35.56 16.77 33.28
CA LEU A 663 36.43 17.47 32.33
C LEU A 663 36.35 18.98 32.62
N PRO A 664 37.42 19.75 32.32
CA PRO A 664 37.38 21.20 32.48
C PRO A 664 36.26 21.80 31.62
N LEU A 665 35.50 22.72 32.20
CA LEU A 665 34.46 23.46 31.49
C LEU A 665 35.12 24.29 30.40
N THR A 666 34.82 23.97 29.15
CA THR A 666 35.33 24.70 27.99
C THR A 666 34.42 25.88 27.66
N LYS A 667 33.10 25.70 27.79
CA LYS A 667 32.10 26.75 27.51
C LYS A 667 30.77 26.44 28.18
N ALA A 668 30.16 27.45 28.79
CA ALA A 668 28.74 27.46 29.12
C ALA A 668 28.03 28.41 28.15
N ALA A 669 27.17 27.90 27.28
CA ALA A 669 26.46 28.74 26.31
C ALA A 669 25.02 28.26 26.13
N SER A 670 24.06 29.18 26.24
CA SER A 670 22.66 28.95 25.86
C SER A 670 22.08 27.66 26.46
N SER A 671 22.20 27.44 27.78
CA SER A 671 21.73 26.21 28.47
C SER A 671 22.43 24.90 28.08
N VAL A 672 23.60 24.96 27.44
CA VAL A 672 24.47 23.81 27.13
C VAL A 672 25.79 23.92 27.89
N GLN A 673 26.15 22.86 28.62
CA GLN A 673 27.49 22.69 29.21
C GLN A 673 28.37 21.90 28.26
N ILE A 674 29.56 22.43 27.96
CA ILE A 674 30.52 21.81 27.07
C ILE A 674 31.84 21.66 27.79
N THR A 675 32.29 20.41 27.92
CA THR A 675 33.58 20.06 28.50
C THR A 675 34.39 19.27 27.48
N ALA A 676 35.69 19.52 27.40
CA ALA A 676 36.56 18.84 26.44
C ALA A 676 37.95 18.63 27.01
N GLY A 677 38.62 17.57 26.56
CA GLY A 677 40.00 17.28 26.95
C GLY A 677 40.44 15.90 26.51
N LYS A 678 41.70 15.56 26.83
CA LYS A 678 42.22 14.22 26.62
C LYS A 678 41.94 13.35 27.85
N GLN A 679 41.08 12.36 27.68
CA GLN A 679 40.71 11.40 28.73
C GLN A 679 41.06 9.99 28.24
N PHE A 680 41.79 9.23 29.05
CA PHE A 680 42.11 7.82 28.77
C PHE A 680 42.66 7.61 27.34
N ASP A 681 43.66 8.41 26.97
CA ASP A 681 44.37 8.38 25.69
C ASP A 681 43.58 8.82 24.45
N ARG A 682 42.43 9.49 24.65
CA ARG A 682 41.52 9.94 23.58
C ARG A 682 41.11 11.38 23.79
N ALA A 683 41.00 12.15 22.72
CA ALA A 683 40.28 13.42 22.73
C ALA A 683 38.78 13.15 22.85
N VAL A 684 38.14 13.78 23.84
CA VAL A 684 36.71 13.65 24.10
C VAL A 684 36.08 15.02 24.31
N ILE A 685 34.90 15.20 23.75
CA ILE A 685 34.04 16.35 24.00
C ILE A 685 32.72 15.84 24.54
N VAL A 686 32.25 16.44 25.61
CA VAL A 686 30.94 16.16 26.19
C VAL A 686 30.08 17.42 26.13
N MET A 687 28.89 17.30 25.57
CA MET A 687 27.88 18.36 25.54
C MET A 687 26.63 17.91 26.28
N GLU A 688 26.18 18.69 27.26
CA GLU A 688 25.03 18.37 28.10
C GLU A 688 24.01 19.51 28.09
N SER A 689 22.72 19.18 27.99
CA SER A 689 21.65 20.17 28.06
C SER A 689 20.29 19.52 28.32
N GLY A 690 19.40 20.24 29.01
CA GLY A 690 17.97 19.94 29.06
C GLY A 690 17.18 20.52 27.88
N ASN A 691 17.85 21.16 26.91
CA ASN A 691 17.23 21.79 25.75
C ASN A 691 17.82 21.21 24.45
N ALA A 692 17.05 20.34 23.77
CA ALA A 692 17.47 19.70 22.54
C ALA A 692 17.84 20.70 21.41
N ALA A 693 17.08 21.78 21.25
CA ALA A 693 17.33 22.77 20.20
C ALA A 693 18.65 23.53 20.43
N ALA A 694 18.93 23.88 21.69
CA ALA A 694 20.19 24.51 22.06
C ALA A 694 21.38 23.56 21.83
N LEU A 695 21.23 22.29 22.23
CA LEU A 695 22.23 21.25 22.03
C LEU A 695 22.53 21.03 20.54
N MET A 696 21.49 20.96 19.70
CA MET A 696 21.64 20.85 18.24
C MET A 696 22.39 22.04 17.64
N LYS A 697 22.04 23.26 18.06
CA LYS A 697 22.70 24.48 17.59
C LYS A 697 24.19 24.46 17.91
N GLN A 698 24.56 24.09 19.14
CA GLN A 698 25.97 24.00 19.55
C GLN A 698 26.71 22.88 18.82
N PHE A 699 26.11 21.71 18.70
CA PHE A 699 26.71 20.59 17.96
C PHE A 699 26.96 20.94 16.49
N ASN A 700 26.01 21.59 15.82
CA ASN A 700 26.17 22.00 14.42
C ASN A 700 27.28 23.05 14.24
N ARG A 701 27.41 24.01 15.16
CA ARG A 701 28.54 24.95 15.19
C ARG A 701 29.86 24.23 15.34
N PHE A 702 29.91 23.27 16.25
CA PHE A 702 31.10 22.44 16.49
C PHE A 702 31.50 21.64 15.25
N VAL A 703 30.56 20.94 14.60
CA VAL A 703 30.84 20.21 13.36
C VAL A 703 31.31 21.15 12.24
N LYS A 704 30.74 22.35 12.13
CA LYS A 704 31.18 23.36 11.16
C LYS A 704 32.63 23.80 11.41
N ALA A 705 33.00 24.08 12.66
CA ALA A 705 34.37 24.43 13.04
C ALA A 705 35.33 23.27 12.75
N ALA A 706 34.97 22.04 13.14
CA ALA A 706 35.77 20.86 12.87
C ALA A 706 35.98 20.62 11.36
N ARG A 707 34.95 20.79 10.52
CA ARG A 707 35.09 20.68 9.05
C ARG A 707 36.06 21.70 8.46
N LYS A 708 35.97 22.95 8.93
CA LYS A 708 36.83 24.05 8.50
C LYS A 708 38.30 23.74 8.83
N ILE A 709 38.59 23.42 10.10
CA ILE A 709 39.96 23.17 10.57
C ILE A 709 40.55 21.88 9.98
N LEU A 710 39.76 20.83 9.83
CA LEU A 710 40.21 19.55 9.26
C LEU A 710 40.24 19.56 7.71
N ALA A 711 39.89 20.68 7.07
CA ALA A 711 39.77 20.83 5.62
C ALA A 711 38.96 19.70 4.95
N LYS A 712 37.85 19.29 5.57
CA LYS A 712 36.99 18.20 5.07
C LYS A 712 35.79 18.75 4.30
N ARG A 713 35.62 18.26 3.07
CA ARG A 713 34.41 18.53 2.26
C ARG A 713 33.17 17.87 2.86
N ASP A 714 33.31 16.64 3.34
CA ASP A 714 32.24 15.86 3.98
C ASP A 714 32.21 16.05 5.51
N GLU A 715 31.40 15.26 6.22
CA GLU A 715 31.38 15.21 7.68
C GLU A 715 32.77 14.89 8.26
N PRO A 716 33.20 15.54 9.36
CA PRO A 716 34.46 15.18 10.00
C PRO A 716 34.34 13.76 10.58
N PRO A 717 35.39 12.93 10.55
CA PRO A 717 35.33 11.61 11.16
C PRO A 717 34.99 11.72 12.66
N VAL A 718 33.81 11.22 13.04
CA VAL A 718 33.26 11.40 14.38
C VAL A 718 32.47 10.17 14.82
N ASN A 719 32.66 9.78 16.09
CA ASN A 719 31.78 8.87 16.80
C ASN A 719 30.99 9.68 17.83
N VAL A 720 29.68 9.45 17.93
CA VAL A 720 28.80 10.14 18.87
C VAL A 720 28.02 9.11 19.67
N ILE A 721 28.02 9.23 21.00
CA ILE A 721 27.18 8.46 21.90
C ILE A 721 26.23 9.43 22.60
N CYS A 722 24.94 9.13 22.58
CA CYS A 722 23.89 9.94 23.18
C CYS A 722 23.16 9.14 24.26
N SER A 723 23.11 9.71 25.46
CA SER A 723 22.32 9.21 26.59
C SER A 723 21.32 10.26 27.04
N TYR A 724 20.17 9.82 27.56
CA TYR A 724 19.17 10.70 28.14
C TYR A 724 18.74 10.16 29.51
N ALA A 725 18.93 10.97 30.55
CA ALA A 725 18.55 10.66 31.92
C ALA A 725 18.21 11.95 32.66
N GLY A 726 17.23 11.93 33.57
CA GLY A 726 16.89 13.11 34.38
C GLY A 726 16.54 14.35 33.55
N LYS A 727 15.85 14.18 32.41
CA LYS A 727 15.51 15.25 31.44
C LYS A 727 16.71 15.96 30.80
N THR A 728 17.89 15.34 30.83
CA THR A 728 19.12 15.91 30.28
C THR A 728 19.69 14.98 29.21
N TRP A 729 19.98 15.53 28.03
CA TRP A 729 20.77 14.86 27.00
C TRP A 729 22.25 15.04 27.28
N ARG A 730 23.03 13.97 27.09
CA ARG A 730 24.50 14.00 27.11
C ARG A 730 25.03 13.39 25.82
N LEU A 731 25.74 14.19 25.03
CA LEU A 731 26.48 13.77 23.84
C LEU A 731 27.95 13.58 24.22
N THR A 732 28.46 12.36 24.12
CA THR A 732 29.89 12.05 24.21
C THR A 732 30.44 11.88 22.80
N ILE A 733 31.40 12.71 22.43
CA ILE A 733 31.88 12.88 21.05
C ILE A 733 33.36 12.54 21.01
N PHE A 734 33.72 11.60 20.13
CA PHE A 734 35.10 11.29 19.79
C PHE A 734 35.38 11.79 18.37
N LEU A 735 36.17 12.86 18.25
CA LEU A 735 36.73 13.25 16.96
C LEU A 735 37.86 12.29 16.58
N ARG A 736 37.83 11.85 15.32
CA ARG A 736 38.73 10.83 14.79
C ARG A 736 39.64 11.45 13.74
N ARG A 737 40.90 11.01 13.70
CA ARG A 737 41.86 11.38 12.65
C ARG A 737 42.07 10.28 11.61
N LYS A 738 41.85 9.01 11.99
CA LYS A 738 41.94 7.84 11.11
C LYS A 738 40.72 6.91 11.28
N HIS A 739 40.31 6.27 10.17
CA HIS A 739 39.29 5.22 10.18
C HIS A 739 39.80 3.99 10.94
N ARG A 740 40.94 3.44 10.49
CA ARG A 740 41.61 2.27 11.06
C ARG A 740 43.06 2.63 11.44
N PRO A 741 43.62 2.03 12.50
CA PRO A 741 45.03 2.20 12.84
C PRO A 741 45.94 1.57 11.79
N ASP A 742 47.19 2.01 11.69
CA ASP A 742 48.17 1.47 10.74
C ASP A 742 48.41 -0.04 10.95
N ALA A 743 48.33 -0.49 12.20
CA ALA A 743 48.41 -1.91 12.56
C ALA A 743 47.35 -2.79 11.87
N TYR A 744 46.20 -2.21 11.47
CA TYR A 744 45.18 -2.94 10.70
C TYR A 744 45.65 -3.34 9.31
N PHE A 745 46.55 -2.56 8.70
CA PHE A 745 47.06 -2.79 7.35
C PHE A 745 48.44 -3.46 7.33
N ALA A 746 49.07 -3.65 8.49
CA ALA A 746 50.36 -4.32 8.60
C ALA A 746 50.29 -5.79 8.14
N LYS A 747 51.41 -6.37 7.69
CA LYS A 747 51.48 -7.78 7.25
C LYS A 747 51.99 -8.69 8.38
N GLY A 748 51.62 -9.98 8.31
CA GLY A 748 52.13 -11.01 9.22
C GLY A 748 51.77 -10.77 10.69
N LYS A 749 52.69 -11.10 11.61
CA LYS A 749 52.48 -11.01 13.08
C LYS A 749 52.24 -9.59 13.60
N LYS A 750 52.49 -8.54 12.79
CA LYS A 750 52.22 -7.14 13.15
C LYS A 750 50.79 -6.69 12.81
N ASN A 751 50.01 -7.52 12.10
CA ASN A 751 48.63 -7.22 11.74
C ASN A 751 47.72 -7.35 12.97
N ILE A 752 47.01 -6.26 13.31
CA ILE A 752 46.01 -6.24 14.38
C ILE A 752 44.65 -5.91 13.76
N PHE A 753 43.73 -6.88 13.75
CA PHE A 753 42.43 -6.74 13.06
C PHE A 753 41.40 -5.99 13.93
N ILE A 754 41.64 -4.70 14.16
CA ILE A 754 40.75 -3.82 14.91
C ILE A 754 40.39 -2.58 14.08
N SER A 755 39.10 -2.27 14.02
CA SER A 755 38.57 -1.10 13.32
C SER A 755 37.69 -0.30 14.29
N PRO A 756 38.28 0.60 15.12
CA PRO A 756 37.58 1.19 16.25
C PRO A 756 36.33 1.99 15.83
N GLY A 757 35.17 1.68 16.40
CA GLY A 757 33.94 2.48 16.36
C GLY A 757 33.62 3.11 17.72
N ALA A 758 32.40 3.64 17.91
CA ALA A 758 32.00 4.27 19.17
C ALA A 758 32.20 3.37 20.40
N ILE A 759 31.85 2.08 20.30
CA ILE A 759 31.98 1.11 21.40
C ILE A 759 33.45 0.87 21.76
N ASP A 760 34.33 0.68 20.77
CA ASP A 760 35.76 0.51 20.98
C ASP A 760 36.40 1.77 21.59
N MET A 761 35.99 2.94 21.12
CA MET A 761 36.39 4.24 21.67
C MET A 761 35.83 4.47 23.07
N ALA A 762 34.79 3.75 23.48
CA ALA A 762 34.23 3.72 24.82
C ALA A 762 34.72 2.53 25.66
N GLY A 763 35.88 1.94 25.30
CA GLY A 763 36.60 1.00 26.16
C GLY A 763 36.14 -0.45 26.12
N VAL A 764 35.28 -0.83 25.17
CA VAL A 764 34.97 -2.24 24.88
C VAL A 764 35.48 -2.58 23.48
N VAL A 765 36.64 -3.20 23.39
CA VAL A 765 37.34 -3.47 22.12
C VAL A 765 36.97 -4.86 21.62
N ILE A 766 36.44 -4.91 20.40
CA ILE A 766 35.99 -6.16 19.79
C ILE A 766 37.09 -6.75 18.92
N THR A 767 37.50 -7.99 19.24
CA THR A 767 38.55 -8.71 18.52
C THR A 767 37.96 -9.91 17.79
N PRO A 768 37.85 -9.88 16.45
CA PRO A 768 37.37 -11.04 15.69
C PRO A 768 38.37 -12.20 15.62
N ARG A 769 39.67 -11.94 15.88
CA ARG A 769 40.73 -12.95 15.87
C ARG A 769 41.17 -13.29 17.28
N LEU A 770 41.33 -14.58 17.55
CA LEU A 770 41.76 -15.07 18.85
C LEU A 770 43.18 -14.61 19.19
N SER A 771 44.07 -14.57 18.19
CA SER A 771 45.44 -14.05 18.37
C SER A 771 45.45 -12.61 18.87
N ASP A 772 44.61 -11.74 18.32
CA ASP A 772 44.52 -10.34 18.74
C ASP A 772 43.95 -10.27 20.17
N PHE A 773 42.92 -11.07 20.46
CA PHE A 773 42.34 -11.16 21.80
C PHE A 773 43.36 -11.56 22.87
N GLU A 774 44.26 -12.50 22.58
CA GLU A 774 45.26 -13.02 23.51
C GLU A 774 46.45 -12.06 23.71
N HIS A 775 46.91 -11.42 22.63
CA HIS A 775 48.17 -10.67 22.63
C HIS A 775 48.04 -9.16 22.83
N LEU A 776 46.83 -8.59 22.69
CA LEU A 776 46.65 -7.15 22.94
C LEU A 776 46.99 -6.77 24.38
N SER A 777 47.68 -5.65 24.54
CA SER A 777 48.08 -5.08 25.83
C SER A 777 47.57 -3.65 25.96
N CYS A 778 47.64 -3.11 27.18
CA CYS A 778 47.32 -1.70 27.42
C CYS A 778 48.18 -0.74 26.61
N SER A 779 49.47 -1.01 26.45
CA SER A 779 50.38 -0.16 25.66
C SER A 779 49.99 -0.13 24.18
N THR A 780 49.67 -1.29 23.60
CA THR A 780 49.23 -1.39 22.20
C THR A 780 47.89 -0.67 21.97
N LEU A 781 46.93 -0.85 22.88
CA LEU A 781 45.63 -0.18 22.75
C LEU A 781 45.73 1.33 22.97
N SER A 782 46.54 1.78 23.93
CA SER A 782 46.83 3.20 24.15
C SER A 782 47.46 3.83 22.89
N ALA A 783 48.39 3.13 22.25
CA ALA A 783 48.97 3.56 20.98
C ALA A 783 47.89 3.67 19.88
N ILE A 784 47.03 2.65 19.72
CA ILE A 784 45.91 2.69 18.77
C ILE A 784 44.98 3.87 19.04
N TYR A 785 44.63 4.13 20.31
CA TYR A 785 43.73 5.23 20.67
C TYR A 785 44.34 6.60 20.35
N ASN A 786 45.59 6.83 20.73
CA ASN A 786 46.33 8.03 20.33
C ASN A 786 46.44 8.13 18.80
N GLU A 787 46.51 6.99 18.11
CA GLU A 787 46.63 6.94 16.66
C GLU A 787 45.34 7.28 15.92
N VAL A 788 44.18 6.90 16.44
CA VAL A 788 42.90 7.11 15.75
C VAL A 788 42.14 8.33 16.27
N SER A 789 42.45 8.80 17.47
CA SER A 789 41.86 10.00 18.09
C SER A 789 42.56 11.28 17.61
N LEU A 790 41.85 12.41 17.67
CA LEU A 790 42.44 13.71 17.40
C LEU A 790 43.52 14.06 18.46
N ASN A 791 44.59 14.74 18.06
CA ASN A 791 45.60 15.21 19.03
C ASN A 791 45.09 16.45 19.80
N GLU A 792 45.76 16.77 20.91
CA GLU A 792 45.36 17.87 21.80
C GLU A 792 45.46 19.24 21.13
N GLU A 793 46.51 19.47 20.34
CA GLU A 793 46.73 20.73 19.64
C GLU A 793 45.58 21.04 18.68
N MET A 794 45.22 20.09 17.81
CA MET A 794 44.12 20.26 16.87
C MET A 794 42.77 20.37 17.58
N LEU A 795 42.57 19.61 18.66
CA LEU A 795 41.38 19.75 19.50
C LEU A 795 41.29 21.17 20.04
N GLY A 796 42.38 21.73 20.57
CA GLY A 796 42.47 23.10 21.05
C GLY A 796 42.14 24.14 19.97
N ILE A 797 42.65 23.96 18.76
CA ILE A 797 42.34 24.85 17.61
C ILE A 797 40.85 24.80 17.26
N ILE A 798 40.26 23.60 17.19
CA ILE A 798 38.82 23.44 16.91
C ILE A 798 37.98 24.08 18.02
N LEU A 799 38.36 23.88 19.29
CA LEU A 799 37.67 24.47 20.42
C LEU A 799 37.73 26.01 20.38
N LYS A 800 38.88 26.60 20.03
CA LYS A 800 39.03 28.06 19.86
C LYS A 800 38.17 28.66 18.74
N GLU A 801 38.06 27.98 17.59
CA GLU A 801 37.18 28.42 16.48
C GLU A 801 35.69 28.20 16.82
N PHE A 802 35.39 27.23 17.67
CA PHE A 802 34.04 26.90 18.11
C PHE A 802 33.52 27.84 19.20
N THR A 803 34.38 28.17 20.18
CA THR A 803 34.13 29.12 21.28
C THR A 803 33.94 30.52 20.72
#